data_AF-A0A167Q5X6-F1
#
_entry.id   AF-A0A167Q5X6-F1
#
_cell.length_a   1.000
_cell.length_b   1.000
_cell.length_c   1.000
_cell.angle_alpha   90.00
_cell.angle_beta   90.00
_cell.angle_gamma   90.00
#
_symmetry.space_group_name_H-M   'P 1'
#
loop_
_entity.id
_entity.type
_entity.pdbx_description
1 polymer ?
#
loop_
_entity_poly.entity_id
_entity_poly.type
_entity_poly.pdbx_seq_one_letter_code
_entity_poly.pdbx_strand_id
1 'polypeptide(L)'
;MLPPVPNPTEFGITSDYGFLSPELPLEVLPDPYYAEWEMIIGNLQPLLLSKRLRSIVDQLPILSVTHLQTDAEWRRAYVILVFILHGYVWGGDSPTERVPPQLTVPLFEVCERLELPPVATYAGVCLWNYKPIFADEPAINLDNLACLQTFTGSLDEQWFYLVSVAIEARGAPSIPVMLRAIKAARTGNSQIVTECLQRLAETIDETNTLLQRMHENCDPYVFYNRIRPYLAGSKNMHDAGLPNGLLYDDGHNPEYRQYGGGSNAQSSLIQFFDIVLGVEHRPTGTSRNDSDKGAEDSIKPRNSFIHEMRSYMPGPHRRFLEHIDSVANIRSFVEARRGDSALCIAYDACLAMLRVLRDRHITIVSRYIILQSRSARQPSQSANPGPPAARNLATAAPTDKKKLRGTGGTALIPFLKQARDETGEPAIDAWARRLLSTGPADKKFASLSKVGEQPDGHLEVVGLCGTWTAEENEGGICHCGLPVTSFHYFINHFINHFILEPSLISSLSTIYHLPSTIYHLPSTIYHLPFNHSIMSDNTGNASTGQSYIDQATGLAQRAMGTVTGDSSTQAKGDAKHEEGEAKKEASHTTSKLGPFTADPNTGAVARDDPKRDTGSWDQTVGSAKESVGNLIGNENLRRTGAEQNAAGKEQEAKGQLKDWGEGIQNRAQGTLGSIGAAVTGDRTEEEKYRDIHDEGKVRQRGAEADMAKKGGV
;
A
#
# COMPACT_ATOMS: atom_id res chain seq x y z
N MET A 1 20.09 36.10 -6.01
CA MET A 1 20.53 34.78 -6.53
C MET A 1 19.65 33.71 -5.88
N LEU A 2 19.28 32.65 -6.60
CA LEU A 2 18.51 31.55 -6.02
C LEU A 2 19.40 30.71 -5.08
N PRO A 3 18.89 30.23 -3.92
CA PRO A 3 19.65 29.34 -3.04
C PRO A 3 20.07 28.05 -3.77
N PRO A 4 21.26 27.48 -3.51
CA PRO A 4 21.71 26.28 -4.19
C PRO A 4 20.79 25.09 -3.87
N VAL A 5 20.61 24.21 -4.86
CA VAL A 5 19.93 22.91 -4.65
C VAL A 5 20.83 22.03 -3.80
N PRO A 6 20.32 21.40 -2.72
CA PRO A 6 21.14 20.62 -1.79
C PRO A 6 21.90 19.48 -2.47
N ASN A 7 23.05 19.15 -1.91
CA ASN A 7 23.74 17.90 -2.18
C ASN A 7 23.29 16.85 -1.16
N PRO A 8 22.58 15.78 -1.55
CA PRO A 8 22.07 14.76 -0.62
C PRO A 8 23.13 14.14 0.29
N THR A 9 24.37 14.00 -0.19
CA THR A 9 25.44 13.34 0.57
C THR A 9 25.83 14.10 1.84
N GLU A 10 25.61 15.42 1.88
CA GLU A 10 25.82 16.26 3.08
C GLU A 10 24.84 15.91 4.22
N PHE A 11 23.77 15.18 3.89
CA PHE A 11 22.73 14.75 4.82
C PHE A 11 22.75 13.22 5.02
N GLY A 12 23.78 12.52 4.55
CA GLY A 12 23.87 11.06 4.62
C GLY A 12 22.95 10.33 3.63
N ILE A 13 22.43 11.02 2.62
CA ILE A 13 21.51 10.48 1.61
C ILE A 13 22.29 10.19 0.33
N THR A 14 22.08 9.01 -0.26
CA THR A 14 22.73 8.61 -1.52
C THR A 14 21.70 8.34 -2.60
N SER A 15 22.12 8.34 -3.86
CA SER A 15 21.21 8.10 -5.00
C SER A 15 20.55 6.73 -4.97
N ASP A 16 21.29 5.71 -4.53
CA ASP A 16 20.86 4.30 -4.62
C ASP A 16 20.06 3.87 -3.38
N TYR A 17 20.33 4.45 -2.21
CA TYR A 17 19.71 4.07 -0.94
C TYR A 17 18.77 5.12 -0.36
N GLY A 18 18.84 6.37 -0.83
CA GLY A 18 17.96 7.44 -0.39
C GLY A 18 18.10 7.69 1.11
N PHE A 19 16.99 7.54 1.85
CA PHE A 19 16.98 7.67 3.32
C PHE A 19 17.39 6.38 4.06
N LEU A 20 17.65 5.29 3.33
CA LEU A 20 18.38 4.14 3.88
C LEU A 20 19.88 4.45 3.86
N SER A 21 20.60 3.80 4.76
CA SER A 21 22.05 3.91 4.83
C SER A 21 22.69 3.04 3.73
N PRO A 22 23.72 3.53 3.02
CA PRO A 22 24.49 2.70 2.09
C PRO A 22 25.28 1.61 2.83
N GLU A 23 25.68 1.88 4.08
CA GLU A 23 26.20 0.87 5.00
C GLU A 23 25.03 0.14 5.65
N LEU A 24 25.05 -1.19 5.60
CA LEU A 24 24.04 -2.02 6.25
C LEU A 24 24.00 -1.76 7.77
N PRO A 25 22.81 -1.79 8.39
CA PRO A 25 22.71 -1.69 9.84
C PRO A 25 23.54 -2.77 10.55
N LEU A 26 24.23 -2.39 11.63
CA LEU A 26 25.02 -3.33 12.41
C LEU A 26 24.13 -4.38 13.06
N GLU A 27 24.49 -5.65 12.94
CA GLU A 27 23.79 -6.73 13.65
C GLU A 27 24.11 -6.74 15.15
N VAL A 28 25.35 -6.34 15.50
CA VAL A 28 25.89 -6.36 16.87
C VAL A 28 26.83 -5.15 17.05
N LEU A 29 26.79 -4.50 18.21
CA LEU A 29 27.78 -3.51 18.63
C LEU A 29 29.15 -4.17 18.81
N PRO A 30 30.21 -3.67 18.15
CA PRO A 30 31.51 -4.35 18.10
C PRO A 30 32.28 -4.29 19.43
N ASP A 31 32.07 -3.25 20.24
CA ASP A 31 32.75 -3.11 21.53
C ASP A 31 32.09 -4.03 22.59
N PRO A 32 32.84 -4.99 23.18
CA PRO A 32 32.33 -5.90 24.21
C PRO A 32 31.77 -5.19 25.45
N TYR A 33 32.08 -3.91 25.67
CA TYR A 33 31.49 -3.08 26.72
C TYR A 33 29.95 -3.10 26.67
N TYR A 34 29.35 -3.20 25.48
CA TYR A 34 27.90 -3.23 25.27
C TYR A 34 27.29 -4.64 25.26
N ALA A 35 28.03 -5.66 25.70
CA ALA A 35 27.56 -7.05 25.67
C ALA A 35 26.26 -7.29 26.46
N GLU A 36 26.00 -6.53 27.53
CA GLU A 36 24.75 -6.66 28.29
C GLU A 36 23.52 -6.13 27.51
N TRP A 37 23.67 -5.04 26.76
CA TRP A 37 22.63 -4.55 25.85
C TRP A 37 22.35 -5.57 24.75
N GLU A 38 23.40 -6.12 24.14
CA GLU A 38 23.30 -7.12 23.08
C GLU A 38 22.69 -8.45 23.60
N MET A 39 23.00 -8.85 24.83
CA MET A 39 22.38 -10.01 25.47
C MET A 39 20.87 -9.83 25.64
N ILE A 40 20.43 -8.65 26.11
CA ILE A 40 19.00 -8.39 26.32
C ILE A 40 18.26 -8.32 25.00
N ILE A 41 18.77 -7.59 24.01
CA ILE A 41 18.09 -7.43 22.73
C ILE A 41 18.01 -8.77 21.97
N GLY A 42 19.08 -9.56 21.98
CA GLY A 42 19.12 -10.89 21.37
C GLY A 42 18.21 -11.91 22.05
N ASN A 43 17.79 -11.66 23.29
CA ASN A 43 16.84 -12.48 24.05
C ASN A 43 15.51 -11.76 24.33
N LEU A 44 15.18 -10.69 23.61
CA LEU A 44 14.04 -9.84 23.94
C LEU A 44 12.72 -10.64 23.95
N GLN A 45 12.48 -11.47 22.93
CA GLN A 45 11.22 -12.21 22.81
C GLN A 45 11.06 -13.26 23.94
N PRO A 46 12.07 -14.11 24.25
CA PRO A 46 12.04 -14.96 25.43
C PRO A 46 11.87 -14.19 26.76
N LEU A 47 12.50 -13.02 26.91
CA LEU A 47 12.40 -12.19 28.11
C LEU A 47 11.00 -11.57 28.28
N LEU A 48 10.35 -11.18 27.19
CA LEU A 48 8.96 -10.71 27.18
C LEU A 48 7.99 -11.85 27.50
N LEU A 49 8.17 -13.02 26.87
CA LEU A 49 7.34 -14.19 27.09
C LEU A 49 7.40 -14.68 28.54
N SER A 50 8.61 -14.71 29.12
CA SER A 50 8.83 -15.11 30.52
C SER A 50 8.56 -13.99 31.54
N LYS A 51 8.19 -12.78 31.08
CA LYS A 51 7.96 -11.59 31.92
C LYS A 51 9.17 -11.19 32.78
N ARG A 52 10.38 -11.53 32.33
CA ARG A 52 11.64 -11.27 33.06
C ARG A 52 12.34 -9.98 32.65
N LEU A 53 11.96 -9.38 31.51
CA LEU A 53 12.64 -8.21 30.95
C LEU A 53 12.84 -7.07 31.97
N ARG A 54 11.79 -6.69 32.72
CA ARG A 54 11.87 -5.60 33.70
C ARG A 54 12.93 -5.85 34.77
N SER A 55 12.87 -7.03 35.39
CA SER A 55 13.80 -7.44 36.44
C SER A 55 15.26 -7.47 35.97
N ILE A 56 15.50 -7.84 34.70
CA ILE A 56 16.85 -7.81 34.11
C ILE A 56 17.31 -6.38 33.87
N VAL A 57 16.46 -5.52 33.29
CA VAL A 57 16.79 -4.10 33.06
C VAL A 57 17.08 -3.37 34.37
N ASP A 58 16.29 -3.61 35.42
CA ASP A 58 16.47 -2.96 36.72
C ASP A 58 17.80 -3.32 37.41
N GLN A 59 18.40 -4.46 37.04
CA GLN A 59 19.68 -4.93 37.55
C GLN A 59 20.88 -4.50 36.71
N LEU A 60 20.65 -3.90 35.54
CA LEU A 60 21.75 -3.43 34.70
C LEU A 60 22.54 -2.33 35.40
N PRO A 61 23.86 -2.27 35.18
CA PRO A 61 24.59 -1.03 35.39
C PRO A 61 24.14 0.03 34.38
N ILE A 62 24.30 1.30 34.73
CA ILE A 62 24.16 2.39 33.76
C ILE A 62 25.39 2.36 32.87
N LEU A 63 25.23 1.94 31.61
CA LEU A 63 26.32 1.89 30.63
C LEU A 63 26.51 3.25 29.95
N SER A 64 27.75 3.68 29.80
CA SER A 64 28.11 4.92 29.12
C SER A 64 28.12 4.76 27.60
N VAL A 65 27.78 5.79 26.86
CA VAL A 65 27.80 5.79 25.38
C VAL A 65 29.16 6.21 24.81
N THR A 66 30.17 6.49 25.65
CA THR A 66 31.49 6.99 25.22
C THR A 66 32.30 6.02 24.35
N HIS A 67 31.93 4.74 24.34
CA HIS A 67 32.59 3.73 23.52
C HIS A 67 32.03 3.65 22.09
N LEU A 68 30.88 4.28 21.81
CA LEU A 68 30.31 4.37 20.45
C LEU A 68 31.12 5.36 19.59
N GLN A 69 31.73 4.86 18.52
CA GLN A 69 32.62 5.64 17.64
C GLN A 69 31.95 6.02 16.32
N THR A 70 31.23 5.09 15.69
CA THR A 70 30.70 5.26 14.33
C THR A 70 29.21 5.59 14.33
N ASP A 71 28.73 6.29 13.30
CA ASP A 71 27.29 6.57 13.15
C ASP A 71 26.45 5.27 13.13
N ALA A 72 26.99 4.18 12.58
CA ALA A 72 26.35 2.87 12.58
C ALA A 72 26.20 2.30 14.02
N GLU A 73 27.21 2.47 14.88
CA GLU A 73 27.14 2.11 16.30
C GLU A 73 26.10 2.95 17.06
N TRP A 74 26.07 4.27 16.84
CA TRP A 74 25.05 5.15 17.45
C TRP A 74 23.63 4.76 17.03
N ARG A 75 23.41 4.46 15.74
CA ARG A 75 22.11 3.98 15.23
C ARG A 75 21.73 2.64 15.83
N ARG A 76 22.66 1.68 15.94
CA ARG A 76 22.42 0.38 16.57
C ARG A 76 22.09 0.52 18.06
N ALA A 77 22.84 1.34 18.80
CA ALA A 77 22.54 1.62 20.21
C ALA A 77 21.12 2.19 20.38
N TYR A 78 20.71 3.11 19.50
CA TYR A 78 19.33 3.61 19.49
C TYR A 78 18.31 2.50 19.29
N VAL A 79 18.49 1.65 18.27
CA VAL A 79 17.60 0.50 18.00
C VAL A 79 17.48 -0.38 19.24
N ILE A 80 18.60 -0.78 19.84
CA ILE A 80 18.60 -1.63 21.04
C ILE A 80 17.81 -0.96 22.17
N LEU A 81 18.15 0.28 22.51
CA LEU A 81 17.57 0.97 23.65
C LEU A 81 16.06 1.25 23.47
N VAL A 82 15.59 1.59 22.27
CA VAL A 82 14.15 1.83 22.04
C VAL A 82 13.34 0.54 22.03
N PHE A 83 13.89 -0.57 21.53
CA PHE A 83 13.24 -1.89 21.64
C PHE A 83 13.19 -2.37 23.10
N ILE A 84 14.26 -2.20 23.87
CA ILE A 84 14.24 -2.52 25.30
C ILE A 84 13.25 -1.60 26.04
N LEU A 85 13.25 -0.30 25.78
CA LEU A 85 12.30 0.67 26.35
C LEU A 85 10.85 0.25 26.10
N HIS A 86 10.48 0.00 24.85
CA HIS A 86 9.11 -0.34 24.49
C HIS A 86 8.71 -1.72 25.04
N GLY A 87 9.63 -2.69 25.06
CA GLY A 87 9.43 -3.96 25.73
C GLY A 87 9.25 -3.81 27.24
N TYR A 88 10.04 -2.97 27.89
CA TYR A 88 9.99 -2.70 29.33
C TYR A 88 8.67 -2.03 29.71
N VAL A 89 8.26 -1.00 28.97
CA VAL A 89 7.00 -0.28 29.16
C VAL A 89 5.82 -1.21 28.91
N TRP A 90 5.70 -1.79 27.72
CA TRP A 90 4.46 -2.46 27.27
C TRP A 90 4.43 -3.98 27.48
N GLY A 91 5.55 -4.64 27.79
CA GLY A 91 5.66 -6.10 27.85
C GLY A 91 5.03 -6.77 29.08
N GLY A 92 4.72 -5.98 30.12
CA GLY A 92 4.03 -6.48 31.32
C GLY A 92 2.52 -6.68 31.11
N ASP A 93 1.81 -7.03 32.18
CA ASP A 93 0.34 -7.16 32.15
C ASP A 93 -0.35 -5.79 32.16
N SER A 94 0.33 -4.79 32.73
CA SER A 94 0.02 -3.36 32.61
C SER A 94 1.28 -2.60 32.20
N PRO A 95 1.14 -1.44 31.53
CA PRO A 95 2.29 -0.61 31.24
C PRO A 95 2.94 -0.10 32.54
N THR A 96 4.24 0.14 32.50
CA THR A 96 4.95 0.85 33.57
C THR A 96 5.23 2.28 33.14
N GLU A 97 4.94 3.24 34.03
CA GLU A 97 5.14 4.67 33.77
C GLU A 97 6.61 5.09 33.98
N ARG A 98 7.30 4.51 34.97
CA ARG A 98 8.67 4.90 35.33
C ARG A 98 9.68 4.10 34.53
N VAL A 99 10.52 4.80 33.77
CA VAL A 99 11.66 4.26 33.03
C VAL A 99 12.92 4.43 33.88
N PRO A 100 13.69 3.37 34.14
CA PRO A 100 14.80 3.43 35.08
C PRO A 100 16.04 4.11 34.47
N PRO A 101 16.98 4.64 35.29
CA PRO A 101 18.19 5.33 34.83
C PRO A 101 19.06 4.54 33.85
N GLN A 102 19.08 3.21 33.99
CA GLN A 102 19.77 2.25 33.12
C GLN A 102 19.35 2.37 31.65
N LEU A 103 18.11 2.81 31.39
CA LEU A 103 17.63 3.09 30.05
C LEU A 103 17.62 4.59 29.77
N THR A 104 17.13 5.40 30.71
CA THR A 104 16.93 6.84 30.50
C THR A 104 18.23 7.56 30.11
N VAL A 105 19.30 7.37 30.91
CA VAL A 105 20.56 8.11 30.75
C VAL A 105 21.20 7.83 29.38
N PRO A 106 21.55 6.58 29.02
CA PRO A 106 22.15 6.32 27.72
C PRO A 106 21.22 6.65 26.56
N LEU A 107 19.90 6.41 26.70
CA LEU A 107 18.96 6.73 25.63
C LEU A 107 18.91 8.23 25.35
N PHE A 108 18.93 9.08 26.37
CA PHE A 108 18.94 10.54 26.17
C PHE A 108 20.18 11.01 25.44
N GLU A 109 21.36 10.49 25.79
CA GLU A 109 22.61 10.84 25.11
C GLU A 109 22.62 10.37 23.64
N VAL A 110 22.14 9.15 23.37
CA VAL A 110 22.00 8.64 21.99
C VAL A 110 20.98 9.47 21.20
N CYS A 111 19.85 9.79 21.80
CA CYS A 111 18.80 10.62 21.21
C CYS A 111 19.29 12.03 20.88
N GLU A 112 20.08 12.65 21.76
CA GLU A 112 20.70 13.95 21.50
C GLU A 112 21.65 13.88 20.31
N ARG A 113 22.53 12.86 20.26
CA ARG A 113 23.50 12.66 19.18
C ARG A 113 22.86 12.41 17.81
N LEU A 114 21.72 11.72 17.78
CA LEU A 114 20.97 11.41 16.55
C LEU A 114 19.86 12.43 16.24
N GLU A 115 19.64 13.38 17.15
CA GLU A 115 18.55 14.37 17.12
C GLU A 115 17.15 13.73 17.03
N LEU A 116 16.94 12.64 17.75
CA LEU A 116 15.69 11.87 17.80
C LEU A 116 15.05 11.91 19.19
N PRO A 117 13.71 11.75 19.32
CA PRO A 117 13.06 11.60 20.60
C PRO A 117 13.29 10.19 21.20
N PRO A 118 13.22 10.03 22.54
CA PRO A 118 13.44 8.76 23.24
C PRO A 118 12.21 7.83 23.17
N VAL A 119 11.86 7.42 21.94
CA VAL A 119 10.71 6.56 21.60
C VAL A 119 11.05 5.78 20.33
N ALA A 120 10.50 4.58 20.13
CA ALA A 120 10.68 3.81 18.90
C ALA A 120 10.07 4.55 17.68
N THR A 121 10.93 5.25 16.93
CA THR A 121 10.58 5.95 15.69
C THR A 121 10.67 5.02 14.47
N TYR A 122 10.11 5.47 13.34
CA TYR A 122 10.24 4.80 12.04
C TYR A 122 11.72 4.53 11.66
N ALA A 123 12.65 5.42 12.01
CA ALA A 123 14.07 5.18 11.79
C ALA A 123 14.58 3.95 12.56
N GLY A 124 14.18 3.81 13.83
CA GLY A 124 14.60 2.71 14.69
C GLY A 124 13.96 1.37 14.33
N VAL A 125 12.68 1.35 13.93
CA VAL A 125 11.98 0.08 13.64
C VAL A 125 12.05 -0.34 12.17
N CYS A 126 12.39 0.58 11.26
CA CYS A 126 12.52 0.31 9.81
C CYS A 126 13.94 0.60 9.30
N LEU A 127 14.34 1.88 9.21
CA LEU A 127 15.54 2.30 8.47
C LEU A 127 16.84 1.68 8.99
N TRP A 128 16.91 1.36 10.28
CA TRP A 128 18.09 0.78 10.93
C TRP A 128 17.84 -0.64 11.46
N ASN A 129 16.78 -1.31 11.01
CA ASN A 129 16.33 -2.61 11.51
C ASN A 129 16.12 -3.63 10.39
N TYR A 130 17.09 -3.76 9.48
CA TYR A 130 17.03 -4.76 8.42
C TYR A 130 18.43 -5.27 8.07
N LYS A 131 18.45 -6.44 7.43
CA LYS A 131 19.62 -7.01 6.77
C LYS A 131 19.20 -7.83 5.56
N PRO A 132 20.07 -8.01 4.55
CA PRO A 132 19.83 -8.98 3.51
C PRO A 132 19.89 -10.41 4.06
N ILE A 133 19.14 -11.34 3.45
CA ILE A 133 19.25 -12.78 3.75
C ILE A 133 20.52 -13.33 3.08
N PHE A 134 20.71 -12.99 1.81
CA PHE A 134 21.87 -13.30 0.98
C PHE A 134 22.63 -12.01 0.69
N ALA A 135 23.87 -11.92 1.16
CA ALA A 135 24.68 -10.70 1.13
C ALA A 135 25.15 -10.31 -0.28
N ASP A 136 25.15 -11.27 -1.21
CA ASP A 136 25.47 -11.08 -2.64
C ASP A 136 24.26 -10.59 -3.46
N GLU A 137 23.06 -10.64 -2.90
CA GLU A 137 21.85 -10.13 -3.52
C GLU A 137 21.54 -8.68 -3.07
N PRO A 138 20.93 -7.85 -3.95
CA PRO A 138 20.59 -6.47 -3.59
C PRO A 138 19.66 -6.36 -2.39
N ALA A 139 20.03 -5.57 -1.39
CA ALA A 139 19.23 -5.25 -0.20
C ALA A 139 18.05 -4.28 -0.48
N ILE A 140 17.45 -4.42 -1.65
CA ILE A 140 16.29 -3.66 -2.14
C ILE A 140 15.11 -4.58 -2.48
N ASN A 141 15.36 -5.89 -2.61
CA ASN A 141 14.32 -6.87 -2.88
C ASN A 141 13.70 -7.34 -1.55
N LEU A 142 12.40 -7.12 -1.38
CA LEU A 142 11.66 -7.55 -0.18
C LEU A 142 11.86 -9.03 0.14
N ASP A 143 12.02 -9.88 -0.88
CA ASP A 143 12.16 -11.33 -0.72
C ASP A 143 13.55 -11.73 -0.18
N ASN A 144 14.52 -10.80 -0.23
CA ASN A 144 15.87 -10.97 0.30
C ASN A 144 16.11 -10.15 1.59
N LEU A 145 15.06 -9.76 2.32
CA LEU A 145 15.22 -8.97 3.55
C LEU A 145 14.79 -9.74 4.80
N ALA A 146 15.48 -9.50 5.91
CA ALA A 146 15.14 -9.95 7.24
C ALA A 146 15.25 -8.78 8.24
N CYS A 147 14.44 -8.78 9.30
CA CYS A 147 14.59 -7.83 10.39
C CYS A 147 15.75 -8.23 11.31
N LEU A 148 16.44 -7.24 11.89
CA LEU A 148 17.40 -7.51 12.97
C LEU A 148 16.68 -7.80 14.28
N GLN A 149 15.60 -7.06 14.56
CA GLN A 149 14.87 -7.15 15.81
C GLN A 149 13.35 -7.07 15.62
N THR A 150 12.64 -7.79 16.48
CA THR A 150 11.18 -7.78 16.62
C THR A 150 10.78 -7.90 18.10
N PHE A 151 9.62 -7.39 18.48
CA PHE A 151 9.06 -7.59 19.82
C PHE A 151 8.43 -8.97 19.98
N THR A 152 7.78 -9.46 18.94
CA THR A 152 6.93 -10.66 18.98
C THR A 152 7.59 -11.89 18.36
N GLY A 153 8.61 -11.70 17.50
CA GLY A 153 9.19 -12.78 16.70
C GLY A 153 8.30 -13.27 15.56
N SER A 154 7.13 -12.66 15.34
CA SER A 154 6.19 -13.14 14.32
C SER A 154 6.62 -12.73 12.91
N LEU A 155 6.17 -13.52 11.93
CA LEU A 155 6.31 -13.17 10.51
C LEU A 155 5.59 -11.85 10.20
N ASP A 156 4.41 -11.63 10.81
CA ASP A 156 3.61 -10.42 10.61
C ASP A 156 4.34 -9.13 10.99
N GLU A 157 5.12 -9.17 12.07
CA GLU A 157 5.89 -8.02 12.51
C GLU A 157 7.05 -7.74 11.58
N GLN A 158 7.79 -8.79 11.19
CA GLN A 158 8.87 -8.65 10.23
C GLN A 158 8.34 -8.09 8.91
N TRP A 159 7.26 -8.65 8.38
CA TRP A 159 6.68 -8.21 7.13
C TRP A 159 6.20 -6.76 7.17
N PHE A 160 5.63 -6.33 8.30
CA PHE A 160 5.20 -4.95 8.50
C PHE A 160 6.36 -3.94 8.38
N TYR A 161 7.51 -4.23 8.99
CA TYR A 161 8.70 -3.39 8.87
C TYR A 161 9.34 -3.50 7.48
N LEU A 162 9.50 -4.71 6.95
CA LEU A 162 10.23 -4.94 5.69
C LEU A 162 9.52 -4.37 4.47
N VAL A 163 8.17 -4.41 4.40
CA VAL A 163 7.43 -3.72 3.34
C VAL A 163 7.75 -2.22 3.35
N SER A 164 7.91 -1.63 4.54
CA SER A 164 8.28 -0.21 4.68
C SER A 164 9.72 0.05 4.22
N VAL A 165 10.67 -0.83 4.54
CA VAL A 165 12.06 -0.75 4.06
C VAL A 165 12.13 -0.88 2.54
N ALA A 166 11.38 -1.81 1.94
CA ALA A 166 11.32 -1.98 0.50
C ALA A 166 10.75 -0.74 -0.21
N ILE A 167 9.76 -0.06 0.39
CA ILE A 167 9.23 1.21 -0.13
C ILE A 167 10.32 2.30 -0.12
N GLU A 168 11.08 2.43 0.96
CA GLU A 168 12.19 3.39 1.05
C GLU A 168 13.28 3.13 0.00
N ALA A 169 13.70 1.87 -0.15
CA ALA A 169 14.67 1.45 -1.16
C ALA A 169 14.17 1.73 -2.58
N ARG A 170 12.92 1.40 -2.87
CA ARG A 170 12.29 1.60 -4.18
C ARG A 170 12.13 3.08 -4.51
N GLY A 171 11.85 3.92 -3.52
CA GLY A 171 11.70 5.36 -3.70
C GLY A 171 13.02 6.12 -3.79
N ALA A 172 14.14 5.57 -3.32
CA ALA A 172 15.44 6.24 -3.28
C ALA A 172 15.85 6.93 -4.59
N PRO A 173 15.74 6.30 -5.79
CA PRO A 173 16.14 6.92 -7.05
C PRO A 173 15.33 8.17 -7.43
N SER A 174 14.16 8.39 -6.84
CA SER A 174 13.34 9.59 -7.08
C SER A 174 14.01 10.87 -6.56
N ILE A 175 14.88 10.76 -5.55
CA ILE A 175 15.54 11.91 -4.93
C ILE A 175 16.43 12.64 -5.95
N PRO A 176 17.46 12.02 -6.56
CA PRO A 176 18.29 12.69 -7.56
C PRO A 176 17.48 13.11 -8.81
N VAL A 177 16.45 12.35 -9.19
CA VAL A 177 15.54 12.70 -10.30
C VAL A 177 14.85 14.04 -10.05
N MET A 178 14.28 14.24 -8.86
CA MET A 178 13.58 15.48 -8.55
C MET A 178 14.53 16.65 -8.26
N LEU A 179 15.75 16.41 -7.78
CA LEU A 179 16.78 17.46 -7.74
C LEU A 179 17.17 17.93 -9.14
N ARG A 180 17.25 17.01 -10.11
CA ARG A 180 17.45 17.35 -11.52
C ARG A 180 16.28 18.16 -12.06
N ALA A 181 15.04 17.77 -11.73
CA ALA A 181 13.83 18.52 -12.11
C ALA A 181 13.87 19.96 -11.56
N ILE A 182 14.20 20.14 -10.28
CA ILE A 182 14.28 21.48 -9.64
C ILE A 182 15.34 22.35 -10.35
N LYS A 183 16.51 21.78 -10.67
CA LYS A 183 17.56 22.48 -11.43
C LYS A 183 17.11 22.84 -12.85
N ALA A 184 16.46 21.92 -13.55
CA ALA A 184 15.95 22.13 -14.91
C ALA A 184 14.83 23.18 -14.96
N ALA A 185 13.97 23.21 -13.95
CA ALA A 185 12.93 24.24 -13.80
C ALA A 185 13.54 25.65 -13.68
N ARG A 186 14.69 25.80 -13.01
CA ARG A 186 15.41 27.09 -12.91
C ARG A 186 15.98 27.58 -14.24
N THR A 187 16.32 26.66 -15.15
CA THR A 187 16.84 26.98 -16.49
C THR A 187 15.76 27.01 -17.57
N GLY A 188 14.49 26.82 -17.21
CA GLY A 188 13.38 26.87 -18.17
C GLY A 188 13.18 25.61 -19.00
N ASN A 189 13.87 24.50 -18.69
CA ASN A 189 13.84 23.30 -19.52
C ASN A 189 12.64 22.40 -19.18
N SER A 190 11.50 22.64 -19.83
CA SER A 190 10.27 21.85 -19.62
C SER A 190 10.47 20.36 -19.91
N GLN A 191 11.21 20.01 -20.96
CA GLN A 191 11.37 18.61 -21.38
C GLN A 191 11.99 17.76 -20.26
N ILE A 192 13.09 18.22 -19.66
CA ILE A 192 13.75 17.51 -18.56
C ILE A 192 12.82 17.42 -17.34
N VAL A 193 12.05 18.48 -17.04
CA VAL A 193 11.09 18.45 -15.92
C VAL A 193 10.01 17.41 -16.17
N THR A 194 9.46 17.33 -17.39
CA THR A 194 8.46 16.33 -17.80
C THR A 194 9.01 14.90 -17.66
N GLU A 195 10.21 14.62 -18.18
CA GLU A 195 10.86 13.31 -18.07
C GLU A 195 11.06 12.91 -16.59
N CYS A 196 11.50 13.85 -15.75
CA CYS A 196 11.69 13.58 -14.32
C CYS A 196 10.37 13.31 -13.59
N LEU A 197 9.29 14.04 -13.95
CA LEU A 197 7.96 13.82 -13.40
C LEU A 197 7.37 12.48 -13.83
N GLN A 198 7.54 12.08 -15.08
CA GLN A 198 7.14 10.74 -15.55
C GLN A 198 7.84 9.66 -14.72
N ARG A 199 9.15 9.78 -14.53
CA ARG A 199 9.92 8.83 -13.71
C ARG A 199 9.50 8.82 -12.24
N LEU A 200 9.14 9.99 -11.69
CA LEU A 200 8.58 10.07 -10.33
C LEU A 200 7.23 9.34 -10.24
N ALA A 201 6.33 9.55 -11.20
CA ALA A 201 5.02 8.88 -11.22
C ALA A 201 5.17 7.34 -11.25
N GLU A 202 6.06 6.82 -12.11
CA GLU A 202 6.42 5.39 -12.14
C GLU A 202 6.93 4.90 -10.78
N THR A 203 7.85 5.65 -10.18
CA THR A 203 8.43 5.28 -8.87
C THR A 203 7.36 5.22 -7.77
N ILE A 204 6.42 6.18 -7.77
CA ILE A 204 5.30 6.19 -6.81
C ILE A 204 4.37 4.99 -7.06
N ASP A 205 4.10 4.62 -8.31
CA ASP A 205 3.30 3.42 -8.64
C ASP A 205 3.98 2.10 -8.22
N GLU A 206 5.31 2.02 -8.33
CA GLU A 206 6.08 0.89 -7.84
C GLU A 206 6.00 0.78 -6.30
N THR A 207 6.12 1.89 -5.56
CA THR A 207 5.88 1.90 -4.10
C THR A 207 4.45 1.54 -3.72
N ASN A 208 3.48 1.93 -4.55
CA ASN A 208 2.08 1.56 -4.43
C ASN A 208 1.90 0.04 -4.47
N THR A 209 2.61 -0.63 -5.38
CA THR A 209 2.58 -2.10 -5.52
C THR A 209 3.18 -2.78 -4.28
N LEU A 210 4.31 -2.28 -3.78
CA LEU A 210 4.92 -2.79 -2.54
C LEU A 210 3.99 -2.65 -1.33
N LEU A 211 3.28 -1.52 -1.19
CA LEU A 211 2.34 -1.32 -0.09
C LEU A 211 1.22 -2.37 -0.05
N GLN A 212 0.75 -2.85 -1.20
CA GLN A 212 -0.29 -3.89 -1.26
C GLN A 212 0.19 -5.25 -0.74
N ARG A 213 1.50 -5.52 -0.85
CA ARG A 213 2.11 -6.76 -0.35
C ARG A 213 1.98 -6.89 1.17
N MET A 214 1.61 -5.82 1.89
CA MET A 214 1.27 -5.90 3.31
C MET A 214 0.25 -7.01 3.62
N HIS A 215 -0.68 -7.29 2.70
CA HIS A 215 -1.69 -8.33 2.87
C HIS A 215 -1.16 -9.78 2.73
N GLU A 216 0.05 -9.97 2.22
CA GLU A 216 0.63 -11.30 1.98
C GLU A 216 0.96 -12.01 3.30
N ASN A 217 1.72 -11.34 4.18
CA ASN A 217 2.26 -11.97 5.38
C ASN A 217 2.08 -11.13 6.66
N CYS A 218 1.16 -10.15 6.68
CA CYS A 218 0.80 -9.43 7.90
C CYS A 218 -0.71 -9.55 8.17
N ASP A 219 -1.08 -10.38 9.14
CA ASP A 219 -2.47 -10.58 9.54
C ASP A 219 -3.01 -9.36 10.33
N PRO A 220 -4.20 -8.84 9.97
CA PRO A 220 -4.82 -7.71 10.67
C PRO A 220 -5.04 -7.91 12.17
N TYR A 221 -5.41 -9.12 12.60
CA TYR A 221 -5.65 -9.41 14.02
C TYR A 221 -4.33 -9.46 14.78
N VAL A 222 -3.29 -10.10 14.24
CA VAL A 222 -1.95 -10.13 14.83
C VAL A 222 -1.37 -8.72 14.94
N PHE A 223 -1.45 -7.93 13.86
CA PHE A 223 -1.02 -6.54 13.87
C PHE A 223 -1.70 -5.74 14.98
N TYR A 224 -3.04 -5.77 15.04
CA TYR A 224 -3.80 -4.95 15.97
C TYR A 224 -3.54 -5.33 17.44
N ASN A 225 -3.51 -6.63 17.75
CA ASN A 225 -3.49 -7.12 19.13
C ASN A 225 -2.09 -7.41 19.67
N ARG A 226 -1.11 -7.71 18.81
CA ARG A 226 0.22 -8.18 19.23
C ARG A 226 1.33 -7.21 18.90
N ILE A 227 1.27 -6.53 17.75
CA ILE A 227 2.35 -5.66 17.25
C ILE A 227 2.08 -4.21 17.66
N ARG A 228 0.91 -3.67 17.30
CA ARG A 228 0.51 -2.28 17.54
C ARG A 228 0.68 -1.80 18.99
N PRO A 229 0.46 -2.62 20.04
CA PRO A 229 0.77 -2.21 21.42
C PRO A 229 2.23 -1.79 21.64
N TYR A 230 3.20 -2.52 21.07
CA TYR A 230 4.61 -2.17 21.21
C TYR A 230 5.00 -0.95 20.37
N LEU A 231 4.27 -0.64 19.30
CA LEU A 231 4.51 0.57 18.49
C LEU A 231 3.91 1.84 19.10
N ALA A 232 3.14 1.72 20.18
CA ALA A 232 2.57 2.86 20.87
C ALA A 232 3.65 3.67 21.60
N GLY A 233 3.61 5.00 21.43
CA GLY A 233 4.36 5.92 22.27
C GLY A 233 3.62 6.19 23.59
N SER A 234 3.91 7.29 24.25
CA SER A 234 3.32 7.67 25.54
C SER A 234 2.33 8.84 25.46
N LYS A 235 2.32 9.58 24.35
CA LYS A 235 1.41 10.72 24.12
C LYS A 235 -0.02 10.24 23.88
N ASN A 236 -0.97 10.84 24.59
CA ASN A 236 -2.41 10.50 24.54
C ASN A 236 -2.74 9.03 24.94
N MET A 237 -1.98 8.44 25.88
CA MET A 237 -2.14 7.04 26.31
C MET A 237 -2.84 6.84 27.66
N HIS A 238 -3.64 7.82 28.09
CA HIS A 238 -4.42 7.74 29.33
C HIS A 238 -5.23 6.44 29.47
N ASP A 239 -6.04 6.10 28.47
CA ASP A 239 -6.90 4.91 28.54
C ASP A 239 -6.08 3.62 28.50
N ALA A 240 -4.90 3.64 27.88
CA ALA A 240 -3.96 2.53 27.84
C ALA A 240 -3.17 2.34 29.14
N GLY A 241 -3.28 3.26 30.11
CA GLY A 241 -2.62 3.16 31.41
C GLY A 241 -1.40 4.07 31.59
N LEU A 242 -1.20 5.06 30.71
CA LEU A 242 -0.15 6.09 30.82
C LEU A 242 -0.78 7.50 30.78
N PRO A 243 -1.47 7.94 31.85
CA PRO A 243 -2.17 9.24 31.90
C PRO A 243 -1.25 10.44 31.68
N ASN A 244 -0.04 10.40 32.22
CA ASN A 244 0.92 11.50 32.16
C ASN A 244 2.05 11.26 31.16
N GLY A 245 2.07 10.12 30.47
CA GLY A 245 3.18 9.68 29.63
C GLY A 245 4.16 8.79 30.40
N LEU A 246 5.45 8.93 30.11
CA LEU A 246 6.52 8.20 30.80
C LEU A 246 7.29 9.13 31.72
N LEU A 247 7.57 8.67 32.93
CA LEU A 247 8.47 9.31 33.87
C LEU A 247 9.89 8.78 33.61
N TYR A 248 10.70 9.59 32.94
CA TYR A 248 12.10 9.27 32.66
C TYR A 248 12.95 9.64 33.87
N ASP A 249 13.49 8.62 34.54
CA ASP A 249 14.36 8.79 35.71
C ASP A 249 15.82 8.83 35.28
N ASP A 250 16.52 9.94 35.49
CA ASP A 250 17.95 10.13 35.22
C ASP A 250 18.83 9.97 36.49
N GLY A 251 18.25 9.45 37.57
CA GLY A 251 18.88 9.30 38.88
C GLY A 251 18.86 10.56 39.75
N HIS A 252 18.40 11.70 39.23
CA HIS A 252 18.43 12.99 39.93
C HIS A 252 17.06 13.66 39.94
N ASN A 253 16.52 13.96 38.76
CA ASN A 253 15.27 14.72 38.57
C ASN A 253 14.36 14.00 37.55
N PRO A 254 13.60 13.00 38.00
CA PRO A 254 12.66 12.29 37.12
C PRO A 254 11.62 13.24 36.52
N GLU A 255 11.43 13.19 35.19
CA GLU A 255 10.54 14.09 34.46
C GLU A 255 9.52 13.32 33.61
N TYR A 256 8.25 13.72 33.67
CA TYR A 256 7.22 13.18 32.78
C TYR A 256 7.35 13.76 31.37
N ARG A 257 7.43 12.90 30.36
CA ARG A 257 7.45 13.29 28.95
C ARG A 257 6.49 12.46 28.12
N GLN A 258 5.97 13.09 27.06
CA GLN A 258 4.98 12.49 26.15
C GLN A 258 5.46 12.52 24.71
N TYR A 259 5.61 11.33 24.11
CA TYR A 259 6.05 11.17 22.73
C TYR A 259 5.04 10.35 21.92
N GLY A 260 4.83 10.73 20.67
CA GLY A 260 4.07 9.90 19.72
C GLY A 260 4.82 8.62 19.39
N GLY A 261 4.10 7.51 19.18
CA GLY A 261 4.72 6.26 18.74
C GLY A 261 5.14 6.28 17.27
N GLY A 262 5.70 5.16 16.82
CA GLY A 262 6.10 4.97 15.43
C GLY A 262 4.93 5.16 14.46
N SER A 263 5.16 5.89 13.37
CA SER A 263 4.15 6.17 12.34
C SER A 263 4.81 6.35 10.98
N ASN A 264 4.14 5.91 9.92
CA ASN A 264 4.60 6.12 8.54
C ASN A 264 4.71 7.61 8.16
N ALA A 265 4.08 8.52 8.90
CA ALA A 265 4.26 9.96 8.75
C ALA A 265 5.68 10.46 9.10
N GLN A 266 6.48 9.60 9.75
CA GLN A 266 7.89 9.81 10.06
C GLN A 266 8.82 9.35 8.92
N SER A 267 8.28 8.77 7.83
CA SER A 267 9.06 8.53 6.61
C SER A 267 9.42 9.84 5.93
N SER A 268 10.71 10.07 5.72
CA SER A 268 11.20 11.26 5.02
C SER A 268 10.90 11.20 3.52
N LEU A 269 10.85 10.00 2.92
CA LEU A 269 10.51 9.80 1.51
C LEU A 269 9.10 10.26 1.18
N ILE A 270 8.11 9.88 2.00
CA ILE A 270 6.72 10.29 1.76
C ILE A 270 6.57 11.81 1.82
N GLN A 271 7.22 12.46 2.81
CA GLN A 271 7.20 13.93 2.88
C GLN A 271 8.01 14.58 1.75
N PHE A 272 9.07 13.94 1.27
CA PHE A 272 9.82 14.43 0.11
C PHE A 272 8.93 14.53 -1.13
N PHE A 273 8.07 13.52 -1.39
CA PHE A 273 7.11 13.58 -2.50
C PHE A 273 6.13 14.75 -2.37
N ASP A 274 5.63 15.00 -1.17
CA ASP A 274 4.74 16.15 -0.92
C ASP A 274 5.43 17.47 -1.22
N ILE A 275 6.65 17.66 -0.72
CA ILE A 275 7.41 18.91 -0.88
C ILE A 275 7.72 19.17 -2.36
N VAL A 276 8.26 18.19 -3.09
CA VAL A 276 8.65 18.40 -4.49
C VAL A 276 7.45 18.64 -5.41
N LEU A 277 6.28 18.08 -5.06
CA LEU A 277 5.04 18.30 -5.79
C LEU A 277 4.27 19.55 -5.30
N GLY A 278 4.71 20.21 -4.23
CA GLY A 278 4.06 21.41 -3.70
C GLY A 278 2.70 21.12 -3.04
N VAL A 279 2.58 19.96 -2.38
CA VAL A 279 1.44 19.57 -1.54
C VAL A 279 1.60 20.17 -0.15
N GLU A 280 0.60 20.91 0.31
CA GLU A 280 0.63 21.60 1.61
C GLU A 280 -0.30 20.91 2.62
N HIS A 281 0.25 20.58 3.78
CA HIS A 281 -0.49 19.88 4.84
C HIS A 281 -0.87 20.81 5.99
N ARG A 282 -2.17 20.94 6.25
CA ARG A 282 -2.72 21.83 7.29
C ARG A 282 -3.08 21.05 8.56
N PRO A 283 -3.26 21.73 9.71
CA PRO A 283 -3.76 21.07 10.93
C PRO A 283 -5.05 20.29 10.66
N THR A 284 -5.21 19.14 11.33
CA THR A 284 -6.38 18.30 11.07
C THR A 284 -7.67 19.02 11.45
N GLY A 285 -8.62 19.09 10.51
CA GLY A 285 -9.92 19.75 10.68
C GLY A 285 -9.97 21.20 10.24
N THR A 286 -8.91 21.78 9.69
CA THR A 286 -8.92 23.12 9.08
C THR A 286 -9.13 23.03 7.57
N SER A 287 -10.03 23.85 7.01
CA SER A 287 -10.20 23.98 5.56
C SER A 287 -9.24 25.04 4.98
N ARG A 288 -9.02 25.01 3.67
CA ARG A 288 -8.27 26.03 2.92
C ARG A 288 -8.78 27.46 3.18
N ASN A 289 -10.09 27.62 3.40
CA ASN A 289 -10.70 28.92 3.68
C ASN A 289 -10.51 29.40 5.14
N ASP A 290 -10.14 28.50 6.06
CA ASP A 290 -9.92 28.84 7.47
C ASP A 290 -8.49 29.35 7.70
N SER A 291 -7.53 28.88 6.92
CA SER A 291 -6.13 29.35 6.97
C SER A 291 -5.96 30.81 6.56
N ASP A 292 -6.79 31.32 5.63
CA ASP A 292 -6.74 32.72 5.18
C ASP A 292 -7.39 33.71 6.16
N LYS A 293 -8.18 33.23 7.13
CA LYS A 293 -8.91 34.07 8.11
C LYS A 293 -8.23 34.21 9.47
N GLY A 294 -7.14 33.49 9.71
CA GLY A 294 -6.53 33.32 11.05
C GLY A 294 -5.23 34.07 11.31
N ALA A 295 -4.79 34.95 10.42
CA ALA A 295 -3.48 35.59 10.52
C ALA A 295 -3.37 36.67 11.63
N GLU A 296 -4.49 37.14 12.20
CA GLU A 296 -4.46 38.24 13.19
C GLU A 296 -4.53 37.82 14.68
N ASP A 297 -4.95 36.60 15.03
CA ASP A 297 -5.31 36.29 16.44
C ASP A 297 -4.74 35.00 17.07
N SER A 298 -3.71 34.36 16.47
CA SER A 298 -3.03 33.23 17.15
C SER A 298 -1.50 33.29 17.08
N ILE A 299 -0.88 33.52 18.24
CA ILE A 299 0.58 33.72 18.45
C ILE A 299 1.40 32.41 18.31
N LYS A 300 0.79 31.28 17.92
CA LYS A 300 1.54 30.04 17.61
C LYS A 300 1.04 29.43 16.30
N PRO A 301 1.93 29.23 15.29
CA PRO A 301 1.57 28.42 14.15
C PRO A 301 1.21 27.02 14.67
N ARG A 302 -0.04 26.60 14.50
CA ARG A 302 -0.39 25.19 14.69
C ARG A 302 0.28 24.43 13.56
N ASN A 303 1.45 23.86 13.81
CA ASN A 303 2.09 22.95 12.86
C ASN A 303 1.15 21.76 12.62
N SER A 304 0.99 21.34 11.36
CA SER A 304 0.25 20.13 11.08
C SER A 304 0.98 18.91 11.63
N PHE A 305 0.28 17.79 11.82
CA PHE A 305 0.88 16.56 12.34
C PHE A 305 2.07 16.08 11.49
N ILE A 306 1.99 16.23 10.17
CA ILE A 306 3.10 15.89 9.25
C ILE A 306 4.37 16.71 9.59
N HIS A 307 4.22 18.01 9.87
CA HIS A 307 5.35 18.86 10.28
C HIS A 307 5.87 18.48 11.67
N GLU A 308 5.00 18.13 12.62
CA GLU A 308 5.42 17.59 13.93
C GLU A 308 6.27 16.31 13.75
N MET A 309 5.90 15.43 12.82
CA MET A 309 6.64 14.18 12.58
C MET A 309 8.04 14.38 12.01
N ARG A 310 8.38 15.57 11.47
CA ARG A 310 9.78 15.89 11.11
C ARG A 310 10.70 15.87 12.34
N SER A 311 10.20 16.15 13.55
CA SER A 311 10.98 16.04 14.79
C SER A 311 11.21 14.60 15.24
N TYR A 312 10.67 13.61 14.52
CA TYR A 312 10.85 12.17 14.76
C TYR A 312 11.70 11.52 13.65
N MET A 313 12.21 12.33 12.71
CA MET A 313 13.15 11.90 11.66
C MET A 313 14.59 12.16 12.13
N PRO A 314 15.57 11.38 11.65
CA PRO A 314 16.98 11.68 11.92
C PRO A 314 17.32 13.12 11.56
N GLY A 315 18.13 13.80 12.38
CA GLY A 315 18.47 15.21 12.22
C GLY A 315 18.87 15.62 10.79
N PRO A 316 19.81 14.88 10.14
CA PRO A 316 20.19 15.13 8.75
C PRO A 316 19.02 15.03 7.77
N HIS A 317 18.11 14.06 7.92
CA HIS A 317 16.97 13.89 7.02
C HIS A 317 15.97 15.04 7.16
N ARG A 318 15.70 15.49 8.39
CA ARG A 318 14.87 16.68 8.65
C ARG A 318 15.44 17.92 7.96
N ARG A 319 16.75 18.19 8.14
CA ARG A 319 17.42 19.32 7.51
C ARG A 319 17.40 19.24 5.98
N PHE A 320 17.54 18.02 5.42
CA PHE A 320 17.39 17.82 3.98
C PHE A 320 16.00 18.23 3.50
N LEU A 321 14.94 17.77 4.16
CA LEU A 321 13.57 18.15 3.80
C LEU A 321 13.35 19.66 3.89
N GLU A 322 13.83 20.32 4.96
CA GLU A 322 13.76 21.78 5.11
C GLU A 322 14.49 22.53 3.99
N HIS A 323 15.66 22.03 3.56
CA HIS A 323 16.39 22.61 2.43
C HIS A 323 15.62 22.40 1.12
N ILE A 324 15.08 21.20 0.86
CA ILE A 324 14.25 20.94 -0.32
C ILE A 324 13.02 21.85 -0.36
N ASP A 325 12.35 22.04 0.78
CA ASP A 325 11.19 22.93 0.93
C ASP A 325 11.53 24.35 0.47
N SER A 326 12.71 24.85 0.83
CA SER A 326 13.16 26.19 0.45
C SER A 326 13.50 26.38 -1.04
N VAL A 327 13.73 25.28 -1.78
CA VAL A 327 14.17 25.33 -3.19
C VAL A 327 13.15 24.74 -4.17
N ALA A 328 12.15 24.02 -3.69
CA ALA A 328 11.13 23.37 -4.49
C ALA A 328 10.36 24.41 -5.32
N ASN A 329 10.27 24.18 -6.63
CA ASN A 329 9.71 25.13 -7.59
C ASN A 329 8.85 24.48 -8.68
N ILE A 330 8.68 23.16 -8.65
CA ILE A 330 8.02 22.38 -9.71
C ILE A 330 6.58 22.84 -9.92
N ARG A 331 5.78 22.92 -8.85
CA ARG A 331 4.39 23.38 -8.95
C ARG A 331 4.28 24.75 -9.64
N SER A 332 5.02 25.75 -9.14
CA SER A 332 5.03 27.10 -9.73
C SER A 332 5.51 27.11 -11.19
N PHE A 333 6.45 26.24 -11.53
CA PHE A 333 6.99 26.10 -12.88
C PHE A 333 5.94 25.57 -13.86
N VAL A 334 5.16 24.55 -13.45
CA VAL A 334 4.05 23.97 -14.22
C VAL A 334 2.87 24.94 -14.32
N GLU A 335 2.51 25.61 -13.21
CA GLU A 335 1.42 26.62 -13.19
C GLU A 335 1.69 27.78 -14.17
N ALA A 336 2.95 28.19 -14.32
CA ALA A 336 3.35 29.22 -15.29
C ALA A 336 3.32 28.74 -16.76
N ARG A 337 3.17 27.43 -17.00
CA ARG A 337 3.26 26.77 -18.32
C ARG A 337 2.07 25.88 -18.61
N ARG A 338 0.86 26.32 -18.25
CA ARG A 338 -0.39 25.57 -18.52
C ARG A 338 -0.65 25.23 -19.99
N GLY A 339 0.03 25.91 -20.93
CA GLY A 339 -0.03 25.57 -22.36
C GLY A 339 0.82 24.35 -22.75
N ASP A 340 1.74 23.91 -21.89
CA ASP A 340 2.55 22.71 -22.07
C ASP A 340 1.81 21.49 -21.51
N SER A 341 1.01 20.86 -22.38
CA SER A 341 0.13 19.74 -22.02
C SER A 341 0.90 18.57 -21.44
N ALA A 342 2.03 18.19 -22.05
CA ALA A 342 2.83 17.05 -21.60
C ALA A 342 3.38 17.26 -20.17
N LEU A 343 3.86 18.47 -19.89
CA LEU A 343 4.33 18.85 -18.56
C LEU A 343 3.20 18.81 -17.51
N CYS A 344 2.02 19.35 -17.84
CA CYS A 344 0.86 19.36 -16.94
C CYS A 344 0.38 17.94 -16.64
N ILE A 345 0.28 17.09 -17.67
CA ILE A 345 -0.12 15.68 -17.55
C ILE A 345 0.86 14.92 -16.65
N ALA A 346 2.17 15.07 -16.84
CA ALA A 346 3.17 14.38 -16.03
C ALA A 346 3.12 14.79 -14.56
N TYR A 347 2.90 16.08 -14.28
CA TYR A 347 2.72 16.60 -12.92
C TYR A 347 1.45 16.05 -12.26
N ASP A 348 0.32 16.10 -12.97
CA ASP A 348 -0.96 15.61 -12.46
C ASP A 348 -0.95 14.08 -12.26
N ALA A 349 -0.20 13.33 -13.09
CA ALA A 349 0.03 11.90 -12.90
C ALA A 349 0.76 11.59 -11.59
N CYS A 350 1.76 12.39 -11.20
CA CYS A 350 2.44 12.23 -9.91
C CYS A 350 1.46 12.41 -8.73
N LEU A 351 0.62 13.44 -8.78
CA LEU A 351 -0.40 13.69 -7.75
C LEU A 351 -1.42 12.55 -7.69
N ALA A 352 -1.82 12.00 -8.84
CA ALA A 352 -2.71 10.85 -8.91
C ALA A 352 -2.10 9.60 -8.27
N MET A 353 -0.84 9.27 -8.59
CA MET A 353 -0.16 8.12 -7.99
C MET A 353 0.03 8.28 -6.48
N LEU A 354 0.34 9.49 -6.01
CA LEU A 354 0.46 9.78 -4.58
C LEU A 354 -0.90 9.69 -3.87
N ARG A 355 -1.99 10.13 -4.51
CA ARG A 355 -3.35 9.94 -3.99
C ARG A 355 -3.70 8.45 -3.87
N VAL A 356 -3.39 7.65 -4.90
CA VAL A 356 -3.62 6.19 -4.87
C VAL A 356 -2.89 5.53 -3.70
N LEU A 357 -1.65 5.97 -3.40
CA LEU A 357 -0.91 5.50 -2.23
C LEU A 357 -1.66 5.79 -0.93
N ARG A 358 -2.22 6.99 -0.81
CA ARG A 358 -3.00 7.40 0.36
C ARG A 358 -4.32 6.65 0.47
N ASP A 359 -5.03 6.42 -0.63
CA ASP A 359 -6.27 5.61 -0.65
C ASP A 359 -5.99 4.15 -0.25
N ARG A 360 -4.92 3.54 -0.76
CA ARG A 360 -4.47 2.20 -0.35
C ARG A 360 -4.13 2.16 1.14
N HIS A 361 -3.42 3.17 1.65
CA HIS A 361 -3.10 3.27 3.06
C HIS A 361 -4.36 3.44 3.94
N ILE A 362 -5.36 4.22 3.52
CA ILE A 362 -6.66 4.32 4.21
C ILE A 362 -7.36 2.95 4.26
N THR A 363 -7.32 2.18 3.18
CA THR A 363 -7.86 0.82 3.12
C THR A 363 -7.16 -0.11 4.12
N ILE A 364 -5.83 -0.09 4.17
CA ILE A 364 -5.03 -0.84 5.16
C ILE A 364 -5.44 -0.42 6.58
N VAL A 365 -5.44 0.87 6.90
CA VAL A 365 -5.82 1.37 8.24
C VAL A 365 -7.25 0.94 8.61
N SER A 366 -8.16 0.97 7.65
CA SER A 366 -9.54 0.53 7.87
C SER A 366 -9.60 -0.94 8.27
N ARG A 367 -8.88 -1.82 7.56
CA ARG A 367 -8.85 -3.27 7.83
C ARG A 367 -8.05 -3.63 9.09
N TYR A 368 -6.88 -3.04 9.29
CA TYR A 368 -5.93 -3.39 10.35
C TYR A 368 -6.20 -2.70 11.68
N ILE A 369 -6.97 -1.61 11.69
CA ILE A 369 -7.24 -0.86 12.92
C ILE A 369 -8.74 -0.74 13.18
N ILE A 370 -9.51 -0.25 12.20
CA ILE A 370 -10.91 0.13 12.45
C ILE A 370 -11.78 -1.11 12.61
N LEU A 371 -11.72 -2.05 11.66
CA LEU A 371 -12.49 -3.29 11.74
C LEU A 371 -12.09 -4.10 12.99
N GLN A 372 -10.79 -4.22 13.27
CA GLN A 372 -10.29 -4.91 14.47
C GLN A 372 -10.81 -4.28 15.78
N SER A 373 -10.77 -2.95 15.89
CA SER A 373 -11.28 -2.25 17.06
C SER A 373 -12.79 -2.39 17.27
N ARG A 374 -13.57 -2.59 16.19
CA ARG A 374 -15.02 -2.82 16.26
C ARG A 374 -15.31 -4.24 16.71
N SER A 375 -14.62 -5.23 16.15
CA SER A 375 -14.73 -6.63 16.56
C SER A 375 -14.38 -6.82 18.04
N ALA A 376 -13.35 -6.14 18.53
CA ALA A 376 -12.96 -6.17 19.95
C ALA A 376 -14.02 -5.57 20.91
N ARG A 377 -14.96 -4.76 20.39
CA ARG A 377 -16.05 -4.15 21.19
C ARG A 377 -17.34 -4.96 21.20
N GLN A 378 -17.49 -5.95 20.32
CA GLN A 378 -18.67 -6.81 20.34
C GLN A 378 -18.54 -7.81 21.50
N PRO A 379 -19.50 -7.87 22.43
CA PRO A 379 -19.47 -8.84 23.51
C PRO A 379 -19.60 -10.26 22.92
N SER A 380 -18.56 -11.08 23.09
CA SER A 380 -18.63 -12.50 22.77
C SER A 380 -19.65 -13.16 23.70
N GLN A 381 -20.69 -13.80 23.13
CA GLN A 381 -21.74 -14.52 23.89
C GLN A 381 -21.22 -15.78 24.63
N SER A 382 -19.96 -16.14 24.50
CA SER A 382 -19.31 -17.22 25.24
C SER A 382 -18.59 -16.68 26.48
N ALA A 383 -19.30 -16.56 27.59
CA ALA A 383 -18.72 -16.16 28.87
C ALA A 383 -17.99 -17.34 29.54
N ASN A 384 -16.67 -17.34 29.45
CA ASN A 384 -15.82 -17.81 30.55
C ASN A 384 -14.93 -16.62 30.94
N PRO A 385 -14.89 -16.20 32.22
CA PRO A 385 -13.96 -15.17 32.66
C PRO A 385 -12.56 -15.78 32.68
N GLY A 386 -11.87 -15.67 31.54
CA GLY A 386 -10.43 -15.90 31.48
C GLY A 386 -9.67 -14.88 32.33
N PRO A 387 -8.36 -15.08 32.53
CA PRO A 387 -7.53 -14.11 33.25
C PRO A 387 -7.67 -12.71 32.65
N PRO A 388 -7.56 -11.64 33.47
CA PRO A 388 -7.72 -10.27 32.98
C PRO A 388 -6.76 -10.00 31.82
N ALA A 389 -7.30 -9.58 30.69
CA ALA A 389 -6.51 -9.25 29.51
C ALA A 389 -5.50 -8.13 29.84
N ALA A 390 -4.27 -8.25 29.34
CA ALA A 390 -3.25 -7.24 29.55
C ALA A 390 -3.74 -5.85 29.08
N ARG A 391 -3.52 -4.81 29.88
CA ARG A 391 -3.94 -3.45 29.57
C ARG A 391 -2.94 -2.80 28.61
N ASN A 392 -3.37 -2.44 27.42
CA ASN A 392 -2.54 -1.79 26.39
C ASN A 392 -3.40 -1.03 25.36
N LEU A 393 -2.78 -0.48 24.30
CA LEU A 393 -3.48 0.28 23.26
C LEU A 393 -4.57 -0.51 22.49
N ALA A 394 -4.45 -1.84 22.39
CA ALA A 394 -5.43 -2.67 21.70
C ALA A 394 -6.65 -2.99 22.58
N THR A 395 -6.43 -3.19 23.88
CA THR A 395 -7.47 -3.52 24.88
C THR A 395 -8.09 -2.30 25.56
N ALA A 396 -7.48 -1.12 25.44
CA ALA A 396 -8.03 0.12 25.94
C ALA A 396 -9.38 0.45 25.27
N ALA A 397 -10.47 0.32 26.02
CA ALA A 397 -11.77 0.82 25.61
C ALA A 397 -11.78 2.35 25.79
N PRO A 398 -11.98 3.15 24.73
CA PRO A 398 -12.14 4.58 24.91
C PRO A 398 -13.43 4.84 25.70
N THR A 399 -13.29 5.52 26.82
CA THR A 399 -14.39 5.88 27.73
C THR A 399 -15.34 6.92 27.12
N ASP A 400 -14.85 7.67 26.12
CA ASP A 400 -15.63 8.61 25.32
C ASP A 400 -15.95 8.03 23.93
N LYS A 401 -17.07 8.44 23.33
CA LYS A 401 -17.42 8.25 21.90
C LYS A 401 -16.37 8.83 20.90
N LYS A 402 -15.18 9.22 21.36
CA LYS A 402 -14.14 9.88 20.58
C LYS A 402 -13.37 8.90 19.68
N LYS A 403 -12.92 9.49 18.56
CA LYS A 403 -12.31 8.89 17.37
C LYS A 403 -11.14 7.96 17.70
N LEU A 404 -11.07 6.81 17.03
CA LEU A 404 -9.94 5.86 17.11
C LEU A 404 -8.60 6.57 16.84
N ARG A 405 -7.58 6.25 17.62
CA ARG A 405 -6.26 6.89 17.56
C ARG A 405 -5.18 6.01 16.94
N GLY A 406 -4.28 6.63 16.18
CA GLY A 406 -3.06 5.98 15.70
C GLY A 406 -2.01 5.84 16.80
N THR A 407 -0.96 5.09 16.54
CA THR A 407 0.23 4.99 17.41
C THR A 407 0.92 6.34 17.61
N GLY A 408 0.90 7.20 16.58
CA GLY A 408 1.32 8.60 16.66
C GLY A 408 0.34 9.55 17.37
N GLY A 409 -0.80 9.07 17.85
CA GLY A 409 -1.75 9.82 18.68
C GLY A 409 -2.83 10.63 17.93
N THR A 410 -2.84 10.64 16.59
CA THR A 410 -3.84 11.36 15.77
C THR A 410 -5.19 10.63 15.67
N ALA A 411 -6.25 11.38 15.39
CA ALA A 411 -7.52 10.79 14.96
C ALA A 411 -7.36 10.25 13.53
N LEU A 412 -7.25 8.92 13.39
CA LEU A 412 -6.76 8.24 12.18
C LEU A 412 -7.48 8.66 10.90
N ILE A 413 -8.80 8.47 10.82
CA ILE A 413 -9.53 8.67 9.56
C ILE A 413 -9.61 10.12 9.11
N PRO A 414 -9.98 11.10 9.96
CA PRO A 414 -10.02 12.49 9.53
C PRO A 414 -8.66 12.99 9.02
N PHE A 415 -7.58 12.62 9.72
CA PHE A 415 -6.22 12.99 9.32
C PHE A 415 -5.85 12.39 7.95
N LEU A 416 -6.05 11.08 7.76
CA LEU A 416 -5.67 10.40 6.52
C LEU A 416 -6.50 10.88 5.32
N LYS A 417 -7.81 11.09 5.51
CA LYS A 417 -8.68 11.64 4.47
C LYS A 417 -8.26 13.06 4.09
N GLN A 418 -8.00 13.92 5.07
CA GLN A 418 -7.53 15.28 4.80
C GLN A 418 -6.19 15.26 4.04
N ALA A 419 -5.22 14.46 4.46
CA ALA A 419 -3.94 14.36 3.76
C ALA A 419 -4.13 13.91 2.30
N ARG A 420 -4.99 12.92 2.05
CA ARG A 420 -5.34 12.48 0.68
C ARG A 420 -5.97 13.60 -0.14
N ASP A 421 -6.93 14.30 0.43
CA ASP A 421 -7.66 15.36 -0.26
C ASP A 421 -6.72 16.55 -0.56
N GLU A 422 -5.83 16.90 0.37
CA GLU A 422 -4.78 17.93 0.20
C GLU A 422 -3.83 17.62 -0.96
N THR A 423 -3.48 16.34 -1.22
CA THR A 423 -2.68 15.96 -2.41
C THR A 423 -3.38 16.22 -3.74
N GLY A 424 -4.72 16.29 -3.77
CA GLY A 424 -5.47 16.63 -4.97
C GLY A 424 -5.53 18.14 -5.27
N GLU A 425 -5.28 18.99 -4.27
CA GLU A 425 -5.45 20.44 -4.39
C GLU A 425 -4.53 21.12 -5.43
N PRO A 426 -3.26 20.71 -5.62
CA PRO A 426 -2.35 21.35 -6.58
C PRO A 426 -2.65 21.03 -8.05
N ALA A 427 -3.58 20.13 -8.34
CA ALA A 427 -3.84 19.64 -9.70
C ALA A 427 -4.13 20.77 -10.70
N ILE A 428 -3.57 20.65 -11.89
CA ILE A 428 -3.58 21.69 -12.92
C ILE A 428 -4.80 21.54 -13.83
N ASP A 429 -5.00 20.34 -14.37
CA ASP A 429 -6.04 20.07 -15.35
C ASP A 429 -7.41 19.79 -14.72
N ALA A 430 -8.46 20.10 -15.47
CA ALA A 430 -9.84 19.86 -15.03
C ALA A 430 -10.16 18.36 -14.85
N TRP A 431 -9.56 17.48 -15.66
CA TRP A 431 -9.74 16.03 -15.52
C TRP A 431 -9.07 15.54 -14.23
N ALA A 432 -7.85 16.00 -13.97
CA ALA A 432 -7.10 15.64 -12.77
C ALA A 432 -7.82 16.17 -11.53
N ARG A 433 -8.24 17.45 -11.53
CA ARG A 433 -9.09 17.99 -10.45
C ARG A 433 -10.35 17.17 -10.24
N ARG A 434 -11.01 16.68 -11.29
CA ARG A 434 -12.21 15.84 -11.15
C ARG A 434 -11.89 14.48 -10.56
N LEU A 435 -10.85 13.81 -11.03
CA LEU A 435 -10.36 12.52 -10.53
C LEU A 435 -9.88 12.62 -9.07
N LEU A 436 -9.26 13.76 -8.71
CA LEU A 436 -8.66 14.03 -7.41
C LEU A 436 -9.59 14.78 -6.45
N SER A 437 -10.80 15.18 -6.87
CA SER A 437 -11.81 15.79 -5.98
C SER A 437 -12.91 14.82 -5.57
N THR A 438 -13.05 13.68 -6.27
CA THR A 438 -14.00 12.62 -5.92
C THR A 438 -13.51 11.82 -4.70
N GLY A 439 -13.70 12.40 -3.51
CA GLY A 439 -14.04 11.62 -2.31
C GLY A 439 -15.54 11.27 -2.33
N PRO A 440 -16.05 10.40 -1.42
CA PRO A 440 -17.48 10.14 -1.34
C PRO A 440 -18.20 11.49 -1.17
N ALA A 441 -19.04 11.83 -2.14
CA ALA A 441 -19.65 13.15 -2.23
C ALA A 441 -20.33 13.53 -0.91
N ASP A 442 -19.85 14.61 -0.28
CA ASP A 442 -20.66 15.34 0.69
C ASP A 442 -21.87 15.88 -0.06
N LYS A 443 -23.08 15.49 0.38
CA LYS A 443 -24.37 15.87 -0.19
C LYS A 443 -24.72 17.37 0.00
N LYS A 444 -23.76 18.29 -0.10
CA LYS A 444 -24.05 19.72 -0.01
C LYS A 444 -23.25 20.51 -1.05
N PHE A 445 -24.04 21.13 -1.94
CA PHE A 445 -23.71 22.13 -2.95
C PHE A 445 -23.13 21.68 -4.29
N ALA A 446 -24.03 21.60 -5.28
CA ALA A 446 -23.94 22.41 -6.50
C ALA A 446 -25.35 22.60 -7.10
N SER A 447 -26.01 23.70 -6.74
CA SER A 447 -27.07 24.27 -7.56
C SER A 447 -26.42 24.81 -8.83
N LEU A 448 -26.65 24.15 -9.96
CA LEU A 448 -26.26 24.66 -11.27
C LEU A 448 -27.31 25.67 -11.73
N SER A 449 -26.94 26.94 -11.66
CA SER A 449 -27.62 28.01 -12.37
C SER A 449 -27.21 28.00 -13.84
N LYS A 450 -28.20 28.05 -14.74
CA LYS A 450 -28.30 28.93 -15.93
C LYS A 450 -29.58 28.57 -16.70
N VAL A 451 -30.59 29.43 -16.69
CA VAL A 451 -30.82 30.58 -17.59
C VAL A 451 -31.11 30.14 -19.03
N GLY A 452 -32.36 30.38 -19.44
CA GLY A 452 -32.89 30.27 -20.81
C GLY A 452 -34.43 30.28 -20.80
N GLU A 453 -35.07 31.37 -20.35
CA GLU A 453 -36.53 31.55 -20.51
C GLU A 453 -36.88 31.79 -21.99
N GLN A 454 -37.86 31.04 -22.50
CA GLN A 454 -38.66 31.42 -23.67
C GLN A 454 -40.15 31.49 -23.27
N PRO A 455 -40.98 32.30 -23.95
CA PRO A 455 -42.15 32.94 -23.35
C PRO A 455 -43.48 32.17 -23.39
N ASP A 456 -43.50 30.87 -23.66
CA ASP A 456 -44.74 30.10 -23.88
C ASP A 456 -45.01 28.94 -22.90
N GLY A 457 -44.20 28.79 -21.85
CA GLY A 457 -44.62 28.08 -20.63
C GLY A 457 -44.86 26.57 -20.76
N HIS A 458 -44.35 25.89 -21.80
CA HIS A 458 -44.38 24.43 -21.90
C HIS A 458 -43.00 23.81 -21.62
N LEU A 459 -42.89 23.01 -20.55
CA LEU A 459 -41.78 22.08 -20.33
C LEU A 459 -42.05 20.78 -21.09
N GLU A 460 -41.15 20.39 -21.98
CA GLU A 460 -41.05 19.01 -22.46
C GLU A 460 -39.90 18.33 -21.71
N VAL A 461 -40.25 17.42 -20.80
CA VAL A 461 -39.29 16.51 -20.14
C VAL A 461 -39.60 15.10 -20.63
N VAL A 462 -38.66 14.54 -21.39
CA VAL A 462 -38.67 13.12 -21.74
C VAL A 462 -38.09 12.34 -20.55
N GLY A 463 -38.96 11.59 -19.85
CA GLY A 463 -38.64 10.72 -18.71
C GLY A 463 -37.79 9.49 -19.10
N LEU A 464 -37.38 8.59 -18.19
CA LEU A 464 -38.15 7.93 -17.12
C LEU A 464 -37.19 7.45 -16.00
N CYS A 465 -37.30 7.94 -14.75
CA CYS A 465 -38.07 7.41 -13.59
C CYS A 465 -37.34 6.29 -12.81
N GLY A 466 -37.25 6.28 -11.47
CA GLY A 466 -37.91 7.10 -10.46
C GLY A 466 -37.37 6.87 -9.03
N THR A 467 -37.82 7.75 -8.16
CA THR A 467 -37.45 8.02 -6.75
C THR A 467 -37.79 6.92 -5.74
N TRP A 468 -36.95 6.74 -4.71
CA TRP A 468 -37.31 6.07 -3.46
C TRP A 468 -37.46 7.11 -2.33
N THR A 469 -38.61 7.10 -1.66
CA THR A 469 -38.79 7.69 -0.33
C THR A 469 -38.70 6.58 0.71
N ALA A 470 -37.85 6.77 1.71
CA ALA A 470 -37.73 5.86 2.84
C ALA A 470 -38.79 6.21 3.88
N GLU A 471 -39.64 5.25 4.25
CA GLU A 471 -40.16 5.11 5.60
C GLU A 471 -40.86 3.75 5.79
N GLU A 472 -40.51 3.13 6.92
CA GLU A 472 -41.18 2.04 7.67
C GLU A 472 -41.07 0.57 7.24
N ASN A 473 -40.73 -0.23 8.27
CA ASN A 473 -40.63 -1.68 8.31
C ASN A 473 -41.99 -2.34 8.04
N GLU A 474 -42.06 -3.29 7.11
CA GLU A 474 -42.71 -4.61 7.25
C GLU A 474 -42.66 -5.37 5.92
N GLY A 475 -42.42 -6.68 5.97
CA GLY A 475 -42.29 -7.53 4.79
C GLY A 475 -43.62 -7.71 4.03
N GLY A 476 -43.54 -7.90 2.72
CA GLY A 476 -44.70 -8.18 1.88
C GLY A 476 -44.31 -8.72 0.51
N ILE A 477 -44.60 -10.01 0.31
CA ILE A 477 -44.52 -10.76 -0.95
C ILE A 477 -45.54 -10.17 -1.94
N CYS A 478 -45.18 -10.02 -3.22
CA CYS A 478 -46.17 -9.82 -4.28
C CYS A 478 -45.84 -10.63 -5.54
N HIS A 479 -46.82 -11.45 -5.90
CA HIS A 479 -46.92 -12.33 -7.05
C HIS A 479 -46.95 -11.57 -8.39
N CYS A 480 -46.23 -12.08 -9.38
CA CYS A 480 -46.48 -11.81 -10.80
C CYS A 480 -47.47 -12.86 -11.34
N GLY A 481 -48.71 -12.45 -11.58
CA GLY A 481 -49.71 -13.22 -12.32
C GLY A 481 -50.02 -12.58 -13.66
N LEU A 482 -49.58 -13.21 -14.75
CA LEU A 482 -50.05 -12.95 -16.11
C LEU A 482 -51.27 -13.85 -16.41
N PRO A 483 -52.28 -13.39 -17.17
CA PRO A 483 -53.43 -14.20 -17.54
C PRO A 483 -53.13 -15.17 -18.69
N VAL A 484 -53.73 -16.37 -18.57
CA VAL A 484 -53.63 -17.54 -19.43
C VAL A 484 -54.63 -17.47 -20.59
N THR A 485 -54.23 -17.99 -21.76
CA THR A 485 -55.00 -18.74 -22.80
C THR A 485 -54.35 -18.44 -24.18
N SER A 486 -54.03 -19.37 -25.09
CA SER A 486 -54.26 -20.79 -25.27
C SER A 486 -53.21 -21.29 -26.29
N PHE A 487 -52.58 -22.44 -26.07
CA PHE A 487 -52.27 -23.44 -27.12
C PHE A 487 -51.68 -24.70 -26.45
N HIS A 488 -52.50 -25.74 -26.34
CA HIS A 488 -52.13 -27.11 -25.97
C HIS A 488 -51.82 -27.89 -27.26
N TYR A 489 -50.73 -28.67 -27.28
CA TYR A 489 -50.62 -30.09 -27.72
C TYR A 489 -49.18 -30.40 -28.17
N PHE A 490 -48.43 -31.21 -27.41
CA PHE A 490 -47.89 -32.51 -27.86
C PHE A 490 -47.02 -33.20 -26.77
N ILE A 491 -47.63 -34.19 -26.12
CA ILE A 491 -47.13 -35.55 -25.80
C ILE A 491 -45.96 -35.75 -24.80
N ASN A 492 -46.36 -36.25 -23.64
CA ASN A 492 -45.64 -37.16 -22.72
C ASN A 492 -45.28 -38.49 -23.39
N HIS A 493 -44.05 -39.00 -23.21
CA HIS A 493 -43.87 -40.44 -22.93
C HIS A 493 -42.52 -40.78 -22.27
N PHE A 494 -42.59 -41.74 -21.34
CA PHE A 494 -41.53 -42.54 -20.71
C PHE A 494 -40.86 -42.06 -19.41
N ILE A 495 -41.54 -42.36 -18.29
CA ILE A 495 -40.93 -43.05 -17.14
C ILE A 495 -41.85 -44.25 -16.80
N ASN A 496 -41.32 -45.48 -16.81
CA ASN A 496 -41.44 -46.49 -15.73
C ASN A 496 -41.21 -47.96 -16.15
N HIS A 497 -40.72 -48.70 -15.15
CA HIS A 497 -40.76 -50.16 -14.91
C HIS A 497 -39.66 -51.07 -15.48
N PHE A 498 -38.81 -51.59 -14.58
CA PHE A 498 -38.79 -53.02 -14.24
C PHE A 498 -38.35 -53.25 -12.78
N ILE A 499 -38.94 -54.28 -12.18
CA ILE A 499 -38.90 -54.73 -10.77
C ILE A 499 -37.91 -55.91 -10.65
N LEU A 500 -37.25 -56.11 -9.49
CA LEU A 500 -37.17 -57.37 -8.69
C LEU A 500 -36.07 -57.32 -7.58
N GLU A 501 -36.45 -57.77 -6.37
CA GLU A 501 -35.65 -58.08 -5.15
C GLU A 501 -35.50 -59.64 -5.00
N PRO A 502 -34.99 -60.29 -3.91
CA PRO A 502 -33.98 -60.01 -2.85
C PRO A 502 -33.09 -61.26 -2.47
N SER A 503 -32.17 -61.15 -1.47
CA SER A 503 -31.63 -62.19 -0.51
C SER A 503 -30.17 -61.89 -0.05
N LEU A 504 -29.57 -62.33 1.07
CA LEU A 504 -29.87 -62.67 2.49
C LEU A 504 -28.50 -63.13 3.14
N ILE A 505 -28.34 -63.11 4.49
CA ILE A 505 -27.31 -63.77 5.37
C ILE A 505 -26.01 -62.95 5.61
N SER A 506 -25.62 -62.44 6.80
CA SER A 506 -25.48 -62.85 8.23
C SER A 506 -24.13 -63.50 8.62
N SER A 507 -23.71 -63.31 9.91
CA SER A 507 -22.60 -63.95 10.68
C SER A 507 -21.22 -63.23 10.69
N LEU A 508 -20.38 -63.20 11.76
CA LEU A 508 -20.47 -63.19 13.24
C LEU A 508 -19.03 -62.91 13.76
N SER A 509 -18.90 -62.07 14.80
CA SER A 509 -17.92 -62.04 15.91
C SER A 509 -16.70 -63.01 15.95
N THR A 510 -15.50 -62.53 16.36
CA THR A 510 -14.92 -62.71 17.73
C THR A 510 -13.42 -62.32 17.84
N ILE A 511 -13.14 -61.30 18.68
CA ILE A 511 -12.09 -61.09 19.71
C ILE A 511 -10.79 -61.94 19.67
N TYR A 512 -9.60 -61.30 19.75
CA TYR A 512 -8.62 -61.44 20.87
C TYR A 512 -7.42 -60.45 20.83
N HIS A 513 -7.17 -59.85 22.00
CA HIS A 513 -5.93 -59.36 22.65
C HIS A 513 -4.95 -58.36 22.00
N LEU A 514 -4.85 -57.18 22.63
CA LEU A 514 -3.61 -56.40 22.84
C LEU A 514 -2.66 -57.19 23.78
N PRO A 515 -1.31 -57.04 23.72
CA PRO A 515 -0.66 -55.77 24.10
C PRO A 515 0.68 -55.39 23.40
N SER A 516 1.07 -54.15 23.69
CA SER A 516 2.45 -53.63 23.83
C SER A 516 3.29 -53.25 22.60
N THR A 517 3.34 -51.93 22.41
CA THR A 517 4.52 -51.05 22.49
C THR A 517 5.60 -51.04 21.37
N ILE A 518 5.91 -49.79 21.00
CA ILE A 518 7.15 -49.22 20.43
C ILE A 518 7.21 -49.14 18.89
N TYR A 519 6.99 -47.91 18.42
CA TYR A 519 7.36 -47.39 17.12
C TYR A 519 8.88 -47.41 16.93
N HIS A 520 9.35 -47.83 15.76
CA HIS A 520 10.43 -47.17 15.02
C HIS A 520 10.33 -47.54 13.53
N LEU A 521 10.31 -46.50 12.67
CA LEU A 521 10.59 -46.50 11.22
C LEU A 521 11.89 -47.29 10.89
N PRO A 522 12.25 -47.67 9.62
CA PRO A 522 11.99 -46.94 8.35
C PRO A 522 11.88 -47.81 7.06
N SER A 523 11.72 -47.14 5.89
CA SER A 523 12.26 -47.53 4.54
C SER A 523 11.68 -48.81 3.87
N THR A 524 11.44 -48.98 2.55
CA THR A 524 11.80 -48.29 1.30
C THR A 524 11.27 -49.14 0.12
N ILE A 525 10.74 -48.49 -0.95
CA ILE A 525 10.76 -48.83 -2.40
C ILE A 525 9.87 -49.97 -3.00
N TYR A 526 8.90 -49.48 -3.79
CA TYR A 526 8.36 -49.81 -5.14
C TYR A 526 8.30 -51.22 -5.75
N HIS A 527 7.13 -51.49 -6.36
CA HIS A 527 7.02 -51.96 -7.75
C HIS A 527 5.74 -51.41 -8.43
N LEU A 528 5.89 -50.79 -9.60
CA LEU A 528 4.83 -50.44 -10.57
C LEU A 528 4.62 -51.60 -11.55
N PRO A 529 3.45 -51.66 -12.21
CA PRO A 529 3.45 -51.75 -13.67
C PRO A 529 2.55 -50.71 -14.34
N PHE A 530 3.08 -50.14 -15.41
CA PHE A 530 2.42 -49.27 -16.38
C PHE A 530 1.43 -50.04 -17.25
N ASN A 531 0.30 -49.40 -17.62
CA ASN A 531 -0.27 -49.56 -18.95
C ASN A 531 -0.99 -48.28 -19.41
N HIS A 532 -0.79 -47.94 -20.68
CA HIS A 532 -1.07 -46.66 -21.32
C HIS A 532 -2.45 -46.63 -21.99
N SER A 533 -3.18 -45.50 -21.89
CA SER A 533 -4.12 -45.05 -22.92
C SER A 533 -4.21 -43.52 -22.91
N ILE A 534 -4.34 -42.95 -24.11
CA ILE A 534 -4.03 -41.56 -24.48
C ILE A 534 -5.34 -40.73 -24.68
N MET A 535 -5.28 -39.48 -24.19
CA MET A 535 -6.02 -38.24 -24.53
C MET A 535 -7.51 -38.04 -24.19
N SER A 536 -7.77 -37.07 -23.30
CA SER A 536 -8.24 -35.73 -23.71
C SER A 536 -7.73 -34.64 -22.73
N ASP A 537 -7.14 -33.57 -23.27
CA ASP A 537 -6.65 -32.42 -22.52
C ASP A 537 -7.80 -31.45 -22.18
N ASN A 538 -7.85 -31.00 -20.93
CA ASN A 538 -8.67 -29.88 -20.49
C ASN A 538 -7.80 -28.96 -19.62
N THR A 539 -7.12 -28.01 -20.27
CA THR A 539 -6.31 -26.97 -19.60
C THR A 539 -7.18 -25.75 -19.31
N GLY A 540 -7.75 -25.72 -18.11
CA GLY A 540 -8.45 -24.55 -17.56
C GLY A 540 -8.06 -24.34 -16.10
N ASN A 541 -7.38 -23.22 -15.84
CA ASN A 541 -7.08 -22.55 -14.56
C ASN A 541 -5.58 -22.32 -14.32
N ALA A 542 -5.11 -21.11 -14.66
CA ALA A 542 -3.85 -20.56 -14.15
C ALA A 542 -4.17 -19.53 -13.06
N SER A 543 -3.78 -19.78 -11.82
CA SER A 543 -3.81 -18.80 -10.72
C SER A 543 -2.38 -18.36 -10.39
N THR A 544 -2.20 -17.13 -9.89
CA THR A 544 -0.90 -16.56 -9.49
C THR A 544 -0.16 -17.44 -8.48
N GLY A 545 -0.87 -18.19 -7.64
CA GLY A 545 -0.26 -19.16 -6.73
C GLY A 545 0.36 -20.36 -7.45
N GLN A 546 -0.27 -20.83 -8.54
CA GLN A 546 0.22 -21.98 -9.31
C GLN A 546 1.50 -21.65 -10.08
N SER A 547 1.64 -20.43 -10.62
CA SER A 547 2.85 -20.02 -11.35
C SER A 547 4.09 -19.92 -10.44
N TYR A 548 3.92 -19.46 -9.20
CA TYR A 548 5.01 -19.41 -8.22
C TYR A 548 5.44 -20.82 -7.75
N ILE A 549 4.47 -21.72 -7.55
CA ILE A 549 4.76 -23.13 -7.24
C ILE A 549 5.49 -23.80 -8.42
N ASP A 550 5.07 -23.53 -9.65
CA ASP A 550 5.70 -24.09 -10.85
C ASP A 550 7.12 -23.52 -11.08
N GLN A 551 7.36 -22.23 -10.81
CA GLN A 551 8.69 -21.61 -10.82
C GLN A 551 9.61 -22.19 -9.74
N ALA A 552 9.12 -22.28 -8.49
CA ALA A 552 9.89 -22.85 -7.38
C ALA A 552 10.22 -24.33 -7.62
N THR A 553 9.30 -25.08 -8.23
CA THR A 553 9.50 -26.49 -8.62
C THR A 553 10.51 -26.61 -9.76
N GLY A 554 10.46 -25.72 -10.76
CA GLY A 554 11.42 -25.70 -11.88
C GLY A 554 12.85 -25.36 -11.43
N LEU A 555 12.98 -24.46 -10.46
CA LEU A 555 14.28 -24.06 -9.88
C LEU A 555 14.87 -25.18 -9.01
N ALA A 556 14.03 -25.87 -8.23
CA ALA A 556 14.42 -27.06 -7.46
C ALA A 556 14.83 -28.24 -8.36
N GLN A 557 14.18 -28.41 -9.52
CA GLN A 557 14.52 -29.47 -10.48
C GLN A 557 15.78 -29.16 -11.28
N ARG A 558 16.06 -27.88 -11.62
CA ARG A 558 17.35 -27.45 -12.18
C ARG A 558 18.51 -27.73 -11.24
N ALA A 559 18.34 -27.43 -9.95
CA ALA A 559 19.36 -27.66 -8.92
C ALA A 559 19.64 -29.16 -8.71
N MET A 560 18.63 -30.03 -8.80
CA MET A 560 18.84 -31.49 -8.74
C MET A 560 19.47 -32.06 -10.02
N GLY A 561 19.15 -31.54 -11.21
CA GLY A 561 19.69 -32.02 -12.49
C GLY A 561 21.18 -31.70 -12.68
N THR A 562 21.62 -30.52 -12.21
CA THR A 562 23.05 -30.12 -12.26
C THR A 562 23.93 -30.89 -11.29
N VAL A 563 23.35 -31.44 -10.21
CA VAL A 563 24.06 -32.26 -9.21
C VAL A 563 24.09 -33.75 -9.60
N THR A 564 23.16 -34.23 -10.44
CA THR A 564 23.00 -35.66 -10.78
C THR A 564 23.34 -36.03 -12.23
N GLY A 565 23.47 -35.05 -13.14
CA GLY A 565 23.87 -35.28 -14.54
C GLY A 565 22.77 -35.83 -15.46
N ASP A 566 21.50 -35.82 -15.03
CA ASP A 566 20.37 -36.32 -15.81
C ASP A 566 19.78 -35.23 -16.73
N SER A 567 20.08 -35.32 -18.02
CA SER A 567 19.66 -34.37 -19.06
C SER A 567 18.13 -34.35 -19.30
N SER A 568 17.41 -35.42 -18.95
CA SER A 568 15.94 -35.47 -19.08
C SER A 568 15.24 -34.59 -18.02
N THR A 569 15.80 -34.55 -16.81
CA THR A 569 15.26 -33.76 -15.70
C THR A 569 15.55 -32.27 -15.88
N GLN A 570 16.68 -31.92 -16.49
CA GLN A 570 16.99 -30.55 -16.91
C GLN A 570 16.01 -30.04 -17.98
N ALA A 571 15.77 -30.82 -19.04
CA ALA A 571 14.83 -30.42 -20.11
C ALA A 571 13.38 -30.25 -19.62
N LYS A 572 12.94 -31.05 -18.65
CA LYS A 572 11.62 -30.89 -18.01
C LYS A 572 11.53 -29.64 -17.12
N GLY A 573 12.62 -29.31 -16.42
CA GLY A 573 12.73 -28.08 -15.62
C GLY A 573 12.72 -26.83 -16.49
N ASP A 574 13.40 -26.87 -17.63
CA ASP A 574 13.42 -25.79 -18.61
C ASP A 574 12.05 -25.60 -19.28
N ALA A 575 11.38 -26.67 -19.69
CA ALA A 575 10.03 -26.61 -20.23
C ALA A 575 9.00 -26.04 -19.22
N LYS A 576 9.09 -26.40 -17.93
CA LYS A 576 8.22 -25.85 -16.88
C LYS A 576 8.54 -24.40 -16.52
N HIS A 577 9.80 -24.02 -16.57
CA HIS A 577 10.23 -22.64 -16.38
C HIS A 577 9.74 -21.76 -17.55
N GLU A 578 9.89 -22.23 -18.79
CA GLU A 578 9.33 -21.56 -19.98
C GLU A 578 7.80 -21.51 -19.94
N GLU A 579 7.12 -22.57 -19.48
CA GLU A 579 5.66 -22.55 -19.27
C GLU A 579 5.26 -21.56 -18.17
N GLY A 580 6.05 -21.44 -17.08
CA GLY A 580 5.84 -20.47 -16.01
C GLY A 580 6.07 -19.03 -16.46
N GLU A 581 7.10 -18.78 -17.28
CA GLU A 581 7.37 -17.50 -17.94
C GLU A 581 6.25 -17.16 -18.93
N ALA A 582 5.82 -18.11 -19.76
CA ALA A 582 4.72 -17.94 -20.69
C ALA A 582 3.38 -17.68 -19.99
N LYS A 583 3.11 -18.32 -18.83
CA LYS A 583 1.93 -18.06 -18.00
C LYS A 583 2.01 -16.71 -17.27
N LYS A 584 3.21 -16.30 -16.83
CA LYS A 584 3.45 -14.96 -16.27
C LYS A 584 3.23 -13.90 -17.34
N GLU A 585 3.79 -14.08 -18.53
CA GLU A 585 3.58 -13.21 -19.69
C GLU A 585 2.10 -13.21 -20.14
N ALA A 586 1.43 -14.37 -20.13
CA ALA A 586 -0.02 -14.52 -20.37
C ALA A 586 -0.89 -13.82 -19.31
N SER A 587 -0.47 -13.80 -18.04
CA SER A 587 -1.16 -13.09 -16.95
C SER A 587 -1.05 -11.56 -17.03
N HIS A 588 -0.08 -11.09 -17.83
CA HIS A 588 0.17 -9.68 -18.14
C HIS A 588 -0.33 -9.25 -19.53
N THR A 589 -0.79 -10.18 -20.38
CA THR A 589 -1.28 -9.84 -21.73
C THR A 589 -2.79 -9.61 -21.74
N THR A 590 -3.20 -8.42 -22.19
CA THR A 590 -4.59 -8.12 -22.56
C THR A 590 -4.78 -8.32 -24.05
N SER A 591 -5.88 -8.96 -24.44
CA SER A 591 -6.22 -9.15 -25.85
C SER A 591 -7.04 -7.97 -26.34
N LYS A 592 -6.61 -7.33 -27.43
CA LYS A 592 -7.31 -6.18 -28.03
C LYS A 592 -8.04 -6.61 -29.30
N LEU A 593 -9.34 -6.30 -29.37
CA LEU A 593 -10.18 -6.54 -30.55
C LEU A 593 -10.94 -5.26 -30.89
N GLY A 594 -10.39 -4.46 -31.82
CA GLY A 594 -10.96 -3.15 -32.15
C GLY A 594 -10.97 -2.21 -30.94
N PRO A 595 -12.09 -1.54 -30.62
CA PRO A 595 -12.20 -0.63 -29.48
C PRO A 595 -12.44 -1.36 -28.15
N PHE A 596 -12.20 -2.67 -28.09
CA PHE A 596 -12.40 -3.47 -26.89
C PHE A 596 -11.08 -4.08 -26.42
N THR A 597 -10.83 -3.96 -25.12
CA THR A 597 -9.76 -4.65 -24.42
C THR A 597 -10.39 -5.72 -23.54
N ALA A 598 -9.83 -6.93 -23.50
CA ALA A 598 -10.31 -8.02 -22.66
C ALA A 598 -9.19 -8.62 -21.80
N ASP A 599 -9.50 -8.95 -20.54
CA ASP A 599 -8.64 -9.76 -19.67
C ASP A 599 -9.04 -11.24 -19.83
N PRO A 600 -8.15 -12.09 -20.36
CA PRO A 600 -8.45 -13.51 -20.59
C PRO A 600 -8.63 -14.32 -19.30
N ASN A 601 -8.24 -13.79 -18.13
CA ASN A 601 -8.30 -14.50 -16.86
C ASN A 601 -9.59 -14.20 -16.07
N THR A 602 -10.14 -13.00 -16.20
CA THR A 602 -11.38 -12.61 -15.51
C THR A 602 -12.58 -12.58 -16.44
N GLY A 603 -12.37 -12.60 -17.77
CA GLY A 603 -13.44 -12.42 -18.75
C GLY A 603 -13.96 -10.98 -18.84
N ALA A 604 -13.36 -10.05 -18.09
CA ALA A 604 -13.76 -8.65 -18.09
C ALA A 604 -13.40 -7.98 -19.41
N VAL A 605 -14.30 -7.13 -19.92
CA VAL A 605 -14.15 -6.41 -21.18
C VAL A 605 -14.40 -4.92 -20.93
N ALA A 606 -13.50 -4.07 -21.40
CA ALA A 606 -13.67 -2.63 -21.38
C ALA A 606 -13.64 -2.07 -22.80
N ARG A 607 -14.54 -1.12 -23.08
CA ARG A 607 -14.53 -0.34 -24.32
C ARG A 607 -13.63 0.89 -24.15
N ASP A 608 -12.79 1.15 -25.14
CA ASP A 608 -11.91 2.30 -25.25
C ASP A 608 -12.72 3.60 -25.43
N ASP A 609 -12.18 4.74 -24.96
CA ASP A 609 -12.76 6.05 -25.17
C ASP A 609 -12.85 6.34 -26.69
N PRO A 610 -14.01 6.80 -27.21
CA PRO A 610 -14.19 7.09 -28.63
C PRO A 610 -13.14 8.05 -29.22
N LYS A 611 -12.53 8.92 -28.40
CA LYS A 611 -11.47 9.83 -28.84
C LYS A 611 -10.17 9.12 -29.24
N ARG A 612 -9.97 7.88 -28.77
CA ARG A 612 -8.84 7.03 -29.18
C ARG A 612 -8.99 6.61 -30.64
N ASP A 613 -10.19 6.15 -31.01
CA ASP A 613 -10.50 5.75 -32.38
C ASP A 613 -10.55 6.95 -33.33
N THR A 614 -11.21 8.04 -32.95
CA THR A 614 -11.27 9.25 -33.80
C THR A 614 -9.90 9.88 -33.98
N GLY A 615 -9.09 9.92 -32.91
CA GLY A 615 -7.72 10.45 -32.96
C GLY A 615 -6.78 9.61 -33.83
N SER A 616 -6.89 8.28 -33.78
CA SER A 616 -6.14 7.36 -34.64
C SER A 616 -6.54 7.48 -36.12
N TRP A 617 -7.84 7.62 -36.38
CA TRP A 617 -8.36 7.87 -37.73
C TRP A 617 -7.86 9.20 -38.30
N ASP A 618 -7.89 10.28 -37.51
CA ASP A 618 -7.41 11.60 -37.92
C ASP A 618 -5.90 11.63 -38.16
N GLN A 619 -5.11 10.86 -37.41
CA GLN A 619 -3.68 10.65 -37.69
C GLN A 619 -3.45 9.96 -39.03
N THR A 620 -4.23 8.92 -39.33
CA THR A 620 -4.12 8.16 -40.58
C THR A 620 -4.51 9.03 -41.78
N VAL A 621 -5.61 9.77 -41.68
CA VAL A 621 -6.06 10.68 -42.73
C VAL A 621 -5.08 11.85 -42.89
N GLY A 622 -4.59 12.42 -41.78
CA GLY A 622 -3.63 13.51 -41.78
C GLY A 622 -2.30 13.13 -42.43
N SER A 623 -1.72 11.99 -42.05
CA SER A 623 -0.48 11.46 -42.64
C SER A 623 -0.61 11.10 -44.12
N ALA A 624 -1.78 10.59 -44.54
CA ALA A 624 -2.08 10.37 -45.95
C ALA A 624 -2.13 11.68 -46.75
N LYS A 625 -2.81 12.71 -46.22
CA LYS A 625 -2.85 14.06 -46.83
C LYS A 625 -1.47 14.69 -46.91
N GLU A 626 -0.66 14.55 -45.86
CA GLU A 626 0.72 15.05 -45.83
C GLU A 626 1.61 14.37 -46.88
N SER A 627 1.51 13.04 -46.99
CA SER A 627 2.26 12.25 -47.97
C SER A 627 1.87 12.59 -49.41
N VAL A 628 0.57 12.71 -49.69
CA VAL A 628 0.06 13.12 -51.00
C VAL A 628 0.46 14.56 -51.31
N GLY A 629 0.34 15.47 -50.34
CA GLY A 629 0.75 16.87 -50.46
C GLY A 629 2.24 17.01 -50.81
N ASN A 630 3.10 16.22 -50.16
CA ASN A 630 4.53 16.15 -50.48
C ASN A 630 4.79 15.58 -51.89
N LEU A 631 4.07 14.54 -52.29
CA LEU A 631 4.25 13.89 -53.60
C LEU A 631 3.86 14.80 -54.78
N ILE A 632 2.79 15.58 -54.64
CA ILE A 632 2.24 16.42 -55.73
C ILE A 632 2.64 17.90 -55.61
N GLY A 633 3.44 18.26 -54.61
CA GLY A 633 3.86 19.65 -54.36
C GLY A 633 2.74 20.59 -53.92
N ASN A 634 1.70 20.08 -53.25
CA ASN A 634 0.56 20.89 -52.77
C ASN A 634 0.72 21.26 -51.29
N GLU A 635 1.17 22.50 -51.05
CA GLU A 635 1.49 23.01 -49.72
C GLU A 635 0.28 23.12 -48.78
N ASN A 636 -0.90 23.45 -49.32
CA ASN A 636 -2.13 23.54 -48.51
C ASN A 636 -2.57 22.15 -48.03
N LEU A 637 -2.44 21.12 -48.88
CA LEU A 637 -2.77 19.74 -48.53
C LEU A 637 -1.78 19.17 -47.50
N ARG A 638 -0.50 19.53 -47.64
CA ARG A 638 0.55 19.19 -46.67
C ARG A 638 0.27 19.81 -45.30
N ARG A 639 0.01 21.12 -45.24
CA ARG A 639 -0.26 21.84 -43.99
C ARG A 639 -1.51 21.33 -43.28
N THR A 640 -2.61 21.15 -44.02
CA THR A 640 -3.86 20.60 -43.46
C THR A 640 -3.71 19.14 -43.01
N GLY A 641 -2.88 18.35 -43.69
CA GLY A 641 -2.52 17.00 -43.25
C GLY A 641 -1.74 17.00 -41.93
N ALA A 642 -0.73 17.86 -41.80
CA ALA A 642 0.06 18.00 -40.58
C ALA A 642 -0.76 18.49 -39.38
N GLU A 643 -1.64 19.48 -39.59
CA GLU A 643 -2.56 19.98 -38.55
C GLU A 643 -3.56 18.91 -38.09
N GLN A 644 -4.15 18.16 -39.02
CA GLN A 644 -5.08 17.06 -38.71
C GLN A 644 -4.38 15.91 -37.98
N ASN A 645 -3.13 15.60 -38.37
CA ASN A 645 -2.31 14.58 -37.71
C ASN A 645 -1.96 14.98 -36.26
N ALA A 646 -1.56 16.24 -36.04
CA ALA A 646 -1.26 16.76 -34.71
C ALA A 646 -2.49 16.78 -33.78
N ALA A 647 -3.64 17.25 -34.30
CA ALA A 647 -4.90 17.23 -33.57
C ALA A 647 -5.36 15.80 -33.23
N GLY A 648 -5.17 14.84 -34.15
CA GLY A 648 -5.46 13.43 -33.92
C GLY A 648 -4.60 12.82 -32.80
N LYS A 649 -3.30 13.15 -32.75
CA LYS A 649 -2.40 12.72 -31.67
C LYS A 649 -2.84 13.24 -30.30
N GLU A 650 -3.27 14.49 -30.24
CA GLU A 650 -3.76 15.11 -29.01
C GLU A 650 -5.07 14.48 -28.53
N GLN A 651 -6.01 14.20 -29.44
CA GLN A 651 -7.28 13.56 -29.10
C GLN A 651 -7.09 12.12 -28.60
N GLU A 652 -6.23 11.34 -29.25
CA GLU A 652 -5.94 9.97 -28.83
C GLU A 652 -5.26 9.94 -27.47
N ALA A 653 -4.27 10.80 -27.23
CA ALA A 653 -3.60 10.91 -25.92
C ALA A 653 -4.59 11.30 -24.81
N LYS A 654 -5.51 12.23 -25.07
CA LYS A 654 -6.58 12.59 -24.12
C LYS A 654 -7.52 11.41 -23.83
N GLY A 655 -7.83 10.60 -24.84
CA GLY A 655 -8.64 9.39 -24.67
C GLY A 655 -7.92 8.32 -23.84
N GLN A 656 -6.64 8.06 -24.14
CA GLN A 656 -5.79 7.11 -23.39
C GLN A 656 -5.65 7.51 -21.92
N LEU A 657 -5.39 8.78 -21.63
CA LEU A 657 -5.27 9.30 -20.26
C LEU A 657 -6.58 9.24 -19.50
N LYS A 658 -7.70 9.48 -20.16
CA LYS A 658 -9.03 9.36 -19.56
C LYS A 658 -9.33 7.90 -19.21
N ASP A 659 -9.08 6.96 -20.12
CA ASP A 659 -9.27 5.53 -19.85
C ASP A 659 -8.34 5.04 -18.73
N TRP A 660 -7.09 5.49 -18.72
CA TRP A 660 -6.15 5.21 -17.63
C TRP A 660 -6.66 5.73 -16.28
N GLY A 661 -7.10 6.99 -16.23
CA GLY A 661 -7.64 7.62 -15.02
C GLY A 661 -8.95 7.00 -14.53
N GLU A 662 -9.90 6.71 -15.43
CA GLU A 662 -11.14 5.99 -15.11
C GLU A 662 -10.85 4.55 -14.67
N GLY A 663 -9.87 3.89 -15.28
CA GLY A 663 -9.43 2.56 -14.88
C GLY A 663 -8.93 2.53 -13.44
N ILE A 664 -8.10 3.50 -13.06
CA ILE A 664 -7.63 3.68 -11.68
C ILE A 664 -8.77 3.98 -10.72
N GLN A 665 -9.70 4.87 -11.11
CA GLN A 665 -10.87 5.21 -10.30
C GLN A 665 -11.77 4.00 -10.04
N ASN A 666 -12.07 3.22 -11.09
CA ASN A 666 -12.92 2.03 -11.00
C ASN A 666 -12.26 0.95 -10.15
N ARG A 667 -10.94 0.76 -10.24
CA ARG A 667 -10.20 -0.13 -9.34
C ARG A 667 -10.35 0.30 -7.88
N ALA A 668 -10.13 1.58 -7.59
CA ALA A 668 -10.26 2.11 -6.23
C ALA A 668 -11.71 1.99 -5.70
N GLN A 669 -12.70 2.30 -6.53
CA GLN A 669 -14.13 2.19 -6.19
C GLN A 669 -14.54 0.73 -5.98
N GLY A 670 -14.12 -0.17 -6.85
CA GLY A 670 -14.41 -1.61 -6.75
C GLY A 670 -13.80 -2.21 -5.49
N THR A 671 -12.57 -1.84 -5.10
CA THR A 671 -11.99 -2.28 -3.83
C THR A 671 -12.73 -1.71 -2.62
N LEU A 672 -13.07 -0.42 -2.61
CA LEU A 672 -13.78 0.20 -1.48
C LEU A 672 -15.20 -0.33 -1.32
N GLY A 673 -15.89 -0.54 -2.43
CA GLY A 673 -17.25 -1.03 -2.44
C GLY A 673 -17.35 -2.52 -2.10
N SER A 674 -16.43 -3.37 -2.59
CA SER A 674 -16.44 -4.80 -2.24
C SER A 674 -16.23 -5.01 -0.75
N ILE A 675 -15.38 -4.19 -0.12
CA ILE A 675 -15.22 -4.14 1.33
C ILE A 675 -16.52 -3.68 2.01
N GLY A 676 -17.18 -2.65 1.48
CA GLY A 676 -18.47 -2.17 2.00
C GLY A 676 -19.56 -3.25 1.96
N ALA A 677 -19.64 -3.99 0.86
CA ALA A 677 -20.60 -5.06 0.64
C ALA A 677 -20.31 -6.33 1.48
N ALA A 678 -19.03 -6.71 1.58
CA ALA A 678 -18.60 -7.77 2.47
C ALA A 678 -18.89 -7.43 3.95
N VAL A 679 -18.81 -6.15 4.33
CA VAL A 679 -19.17 -5.64 5.66
C VAL A 679 -20.67 -5.75 5.94
N THR A 680 -21.53 -5.64 4.92
CA THR A 680 -22.99 -5.85 5.06
C THR A 680 -23.41 -7.30 4.85
N GLY A 681 -22.49 -8.20 4.53
CA GLY A 681 -22.78 -9.60 4.17
C GLY A 681 -23.49 -9.74 2.81
N ASP A 682 -23.45 -8.68 1.99
CA ASP A 682 -24.12 -8.62 0.70
C ASP A 682 -23.19 -9.15 -0.39
N ARG A 683 -23.30 -10.46 -0.64
CA ARG A 683 -22.49 -11.13 -1.68
C ARG A 683 -22.78 -10.56 -3.08
N THR A 684 -24.01 -10.13 -3.35
CA THR A 684 -24.37 -9.57 -4.67
C THR A 684 -23.71 -8.22 -4.95
N GLU A 685 -23.66 -7.34 -3.96
CA GLU A 685 -22.91 -6.08 -4.08
C GLU A 685 -21.40 -6.35 -4.11
N GLU A 686 -20.88 -7.35 -3.39
CA GLU A 686 -19.47 -7.72 -3.42
C GLU A 686 -19.03 -8.14 -4.84
N GLU A 687 -19.84 -8.95 -5.54
CA GLU A 687 -19.59 -9.34 -6.93
C GLU A 687 -19.62 -8.14 -7.88
N LYS A 688 -20.61 -7.27 -7.74
CA LYS A 688 -20.70 -6.04 -8.55
C LYS A 688 -19.46 -5.15 -8.40
N TYR A 689 -18.93 -5.02 -7.20
CA TYR A 689 -17.73 -4.24 -6.98
C TYR A 689 -16.45 -4.94 -7.45
N ARG A 690 -16.43 -6.28 -7.44
CA ARG A 690 -15.39 -7.07 -8.11
C ARG A 690 -15.40 -6.84 -9.62
N ASP A 691 -16.58 -6.82 -10.25
CA ASP A 691 -16.72 -6.55 -11.68
C ASP A 691 -16.23 -5.13 -12.03
N ILE A 692 -16.59 -4.11 -11.22
CA ILE A 692 -16.11 -2.74 -11.38
C ILE A 692 -14.57 -2.67 -11.28
N HIS A 693 -13.99 -3.41 -10.34
CA HIS A 693 -12.54 -3.48 -10.19
C HIS A 693 -11.86 -4.11 -11.42
N ASP A 694 -12.38 -5.23 -11.90
CA ASP A 694 -11.80 -5.99 -13.01
C ASP A 694 -11.95 -5.25 -14.35
N GLU A 695 -13.09 -4.58 -14.58
CA GLU A 695 -13.27 -3.67 -15.71
C GLU A 695 -12.28 -2.49 -15.64
N GLY A 696 -12.08 -1.91 -14.46
CA GLY A 696 -11.11 -0.84 -14.24
C GLY A 696 -9.67 -1.26 -14.57
N LYS A 697 -9.30 -2.49 -14.19
CA LYS A 697 -8.00 -3.10 -14.52
C LYS A 697 -7.81 -3.29 -16.02
N VAL A 698 -8.85 -3.75 -16.72
CA VAL A 698 -8.83 -3.93 -18.19
C VAL A 698 -8.67 -2.58 -18.89
N ARG A 699 -9.43 -1.55 -18.48
CA ARG A 699 -9.39 -0.21 -19.06
C ARG A 699 -8.01 0.45 -18.89
N GLN A 700 -7.43 0.35 -17.69
CA GLN A 700 -6.09 0.86 -17.42
C GLN A 700 -5.03 0.18 -18.31
N ARG A 701 -5.02 -1.15 -18.35
CA ARG A 701 -4.04 -1.92 -19.15
C ARG A 701 -4.18 -1.66 -20.65
N GLY A 702 -5.42 -1.49 -21.13
CA GLY A 702 -5.69 -1.13 -22.52
C GLY A 702 -5.10 0.22 -22.92
N ALA A 703 -5.12 1.21 -22.01
CA ALA A 703 -4.47 2.49 -22.23
C ALA A 703 -2.93 2.38 -22.16
N GLU A 704 -2.39 1.65 -21.19
CA GLU A 704 -0.95 1.40 -21.04
C GLU A 704 -0.33 0.70 -22.26
N ALA A 705 -1.00 -0.33 -22.79
CA ALA A 705 -0.55 -1.06 -23.96
C ALA A 705 -0.49 -0.20 -25.23
N ASP A 706 -1.43 0.73 -25.40
CA ASP A 706 -1.43 1.67 -26.52
C ASP A 706 -0.34 2.73 -26.39
N MET A 707 -0.09 3.22 -25.18
CA MET A 707 1.00 4.18 -24.90
C MET A 707 2.37 3.53 -25.15
N ALA A 708 2.55 2.27 -24.75
CA ALA A 708 3.79 1.52 -24.95
C ALA A 708 4.14 1.28 -26.43
N LYS A 709 3.13 1.01 -27.29
CA LYS A 709 3.34 0.79 -28.74
C LYS A 709 3.91 2.01 -29.48
N LYS A 710 3.78 3.23 -28.94
CA LYS A 710 4.29 4.46 -29.57
C LYS A 710 5.69 4.88 -29.12
N GLY A 711 6.21 4.28 -28.03
CA GLY A 711 7.54 4.57 -27.49
C GLY A 711 8.68 3.74 -28.10
N GLY A 712 8.36 2.75 -28.95
CA GLY A 712 9.33 1.88 -29.60
C GLY A 712 9.49 2.16 -31.10
N VAL A 713 10.24 3.21 -31.44
CA VAL A 713 10.98 3.37 -32.70
C VAL A 713 12.30 4.08 -32.39
#